data_AF-A0A8B8CP78-F1
#
_entry.id   AF-A0A8B8CP78-F1
#
_cell.length_a   1.000
_cell.length_b   1.000
_cell.length_c   1.000
_cell.angle_alpha   90.00
_cell.angle_beta   90.00
_cell.angle_gamma   90.00
#
_symmetry.space_group_name_H-M   'P 1'
#
loop_
_entity.id
_entity.type
_entity.pdbx_description
1 polymer ?
#
loop_
_entity_poly.entity_id
_entity_poly.type
_entity_poly.pdbx_seq_one_letter_code
_entity_poly.pdbx_strand_id
1 'polypeptide(L)'
;MLFITLISLIISDVAFADSGHSGCGGPSYLNRHTGEITSHAHFNNHNHYSRNSNCHWRIRATAGHVIRLSSIHFDVEPDANCDYDYLNIYDGNSNSAKLIGKFCGGNDVEVVSSDRNLYLEFHSDDSNEFTGFRFKYSFQQASAGCGHSFFMCNNHRCVPRSYLCDQEDDCGDNSDEVANCKTTPNNCYENEYSCTADQKCISKTWLCDGESDCVGGDDEAGCGLQAGISGCGSSSIQNGTSGVISSMNFPNEYKNDSKCHWDINVPPGKYIQLEFDKNFEVEPAEIAVCEYDRVTVYSGSGGRHFVGEYCGYQAPDPVIIPGSHGIVRFETDSAESLTGFQIRWSAVDADPNYVNPTVSPGPFGCDKDIYYTAPGTIETPGFDPSGHYRDNTTCVWRIFGPEGYILKLHFNEFGTEMSHQCKYDSLKIYDGPSVSDGLIATICGNRLPHEEWSKTNNMMVVFTSDKVYHDIGFRAVFTAVKPNDHQVTDIAACTGTPSVFGGTSGTILSDLYDGVTEYPNNLNCQWKIDAPVGKVITLWFNAFEAESTENCDYDYLSVYDGKNSYGRLMDKLCGMVYPEKLTSETNHMFLQFVSDESSGGFGFNLTYTIGNPLPTCSDTEFRCRDTRCIAYSKVCNGHDDCGDGSDELVCGNDGTCGRPAIKPIESNTRIVGGREAIPNSWPWQISMKQYGRHSCGGSIIHPQWVATASHCVEDNRNTDHLTIEAGKHHESKDDPHQQIRRVTKILMHEDYDSDLIDNDITLFKLDQPFVLNDYVSTVCLPSVFVADGANCIVTGWGDTKNTSSAGLLKQAVLPVVNVDKCNSTDYLDGDATDNMICAGYDKGGIDSCQGDSGGPFVCKSGTKWDLQGIVSWGNGCAEEKSPGAYTKVMNYVQWIQEMIASHP
;
A
#
# COMPACT_ATOMS: atom_id res chain seq x y z
N MET A 1 -22.22 70.24 29.16
CA MET A 1 -23.26 69.49 29.89
C MET A 1 -23.94 68.60 28.84
N LEU A 2 -23.93 67.27 29.01
CA LEU A 2 -25.06 66.44 29.52
C LEU A 2 -26.38 66.68 28.74
N PHE A 3 -27.26 65.75 28.36
CA PHE A 3 -27.44 64.27 28.45
C PHE A 3 -28.73 63.95 27.61
N ILE A 4 -29.06 62.75 27.08
CA ILE A 4 -28.43 61.42 27.05
C ILE A 4 -28.90 60.61 25.78
N THR A 5 -28.65 59.30 25.72
CA THR A 5 -28.99 58.27 24.70
C THR A 5 -30.38 58.28 24.02
N LEU A 6 -30.44 58.04 22.70
CA LEU A 6 -30.88 56.77 22.04
C LEU A 6 -31.17 56.96 20.53
N ILE A 7 -30.23 56.56 19.65
CA ILE A 7 -30.47 56.38 18.20
C ILE A 7 -29.65 55.19 17.71
N SER A 8 -30.31 54.20 17.08
CA SER A 8 -29.88 53.34 15.96
C SER A 8 -30.42 51.91 16.12
N LEU A 9 -31.44 51.55 15.33
CA LEU A 9 -31.91 50.16 15.24
C LEU A 9 -32.71 49.88 13.94
N ILE A 10 -32.05 50.02 12.78
CA ILE A 10 -32.47 49.40 11.50
C ILE A 10 -31.21 49.04 10.70
N ILE A 11 -31.00 47.75 10.41
CA ILE A 11 -30.61 47.19 9.09
C ILE A 11 -30.51 45.65 9.18
N SER A 12 -31.04 44.99 8.15
CA SER A 12 -30.89 43.57 7.74
C SER A 12 -31.24 42.43 8.70
N ASP A 13 -32.17 41.58 8.24
CA ASP A 13 -32.19 40.15 8.57
C ASP A 13 -30.83 39.52 8.19
N VAL A 14 -30.06 39.16 9.21
CA VAL A 14 -29.00 38.17 9.11
C VAL A 14 -29.45 37.01 9.97
N ALA A 15 -29.70 35.85 9.36
CA ALA A 15 -29.76 34.61 10.11
C ALA A 15 -28.38 34.42 10.74
N PHE A 16 -28.29 34.60 12.05
CA PHE A 16 -27.05 34.36 12.79
C PHE A 16 -26.67 32.89 12.57
N ALA A 17 -25.60 32.68 11.81
CA ALA A 17 -24.89 31.41 11.80
C ALA A 17 -24.35 31.21 13.22
N ASP A 18 -25.02 30.34 13.99
CA ASP A 18 -24.71 30.16 15.40
C ASP A 18 -23.27 29.66 15.55
N SER A 19 -22.45 30.51 16.15
CA SER A 19 -21.05 30.24 16.46
C SER A 19 -21.01 29.19 17.55
N GLY A 20 -20.64 27.96 17.19
CA GLY A 20 -20.67 26.79 18.08
C GLY A 20 -19.76 26.95 19.30
N HIS A 21 -20.26 27.61 20.34
CA HIS A 21 -19.65 27.68 21.66
C HIS A 21 -19.82 26.32 22.35
N SER A 22 -18.85 25.44 22.17
CA SER A 22 -18.69 24.21 22.92
C SER A 22 -18.18 24.54 24.34
N GLY A 23 -19.10 24.63 25.30
CA GLY A 23 -18.79 24.82 26.71
C GLY A 23 -20.06 24.75 27.57
N CYS A 24 -19.87 24.81 28.89
CA CYS A 24 -20.93 24.79 29.90
C CYS A 24 -22.22 25.55 29.47
N GLY A 25 -23.30 24.80 29.24
CA GLY A 25 -24.64 25.33 28.94
C GLY A 25 -25.02 25.44 27.46
N GLY A 26 -24.06 25.64 26.55
CA GLY A 26 -24.28 25.67 25.09
C GLY A 26 -25.41 26.60 24.56
N PRO A 27 -25.83 26.44 23.30
CA PRO A 27 -27.08 27.01 22.80
C PRO A 27 -28.28 26.18 23.25
N SER A 28 -29.48 26.79 23.27
CA SER A 28 -30.69 26.17 23.84
C SER A 28 -31.11 24.83 23.21
N TYR A 29 -30.68 24.55 21.98
CA TYR A 29 -30.88 23.28 21.27
C TYR A 29 -29.72 22.99 20.31
N LEU A 30 -29.11 21.81 20.45
CA LEU A 30 -28.13 21.23 19.53
C LEU A 30 -28.87 20.37 18.48
N ASN A 31 -28.96 20.88 17.26
CA ASN A 31 -29.83 20.37 16.19
C ASN A 31 -29.09 20.01 14.88
N ARG A 32 -27.76 20.06 14.87
CA ARG A 32 -26.92 19.60 13.75
C ARG A 32 -26.80 18.09 13.74
N HIS A 33 -26.75 17.47 12.57
CA HIS A 33 -26.68 16.01 12.38
C HIS A 33 -25.51 15.34 13.13
N THR A 34 -24.41 16.06 13.31
CA THR A 34 -23.34 15.72 14.26
C THR A 34 -22.90 16.98 14.99
N GLY A 35 -22.25 16.80 16.15
CA GLY A 35 -21.64 17.89 16.89
C GLY A 35 -20.86 17.40 18.10
N GLU A 36 -20.31 18.34 18.87
CA GLU A 36 -19.55 18.06 20.07
C GLU A 36 -20.04 18.90 21.25
N ILE A 37 -19.88 18.34 22.46
CA ILE A 37 -20.22 18.96 23.73
C ILE A 37 -19.00 18.85 24.64
N THR A 38 -18.57 19.96 25.23
CA THR A 38 -17.45 20.00 26.18
C THR A 38 -17.88 20.62 27.49
N SER A 39 -17.28 20.18 28.60
CA SER A 39 -17.54 20.73 29.94
C SER A 39 -17.26 22.23 30.03
N HIS A 40 -16.25 22.74 29.30
CA HIS A 40 -15.82 24.15 29.34
C HIS A 40 -15.37 24.69 27.97
N ALA A 41 -15.37 26.02 27.84
CA ALA A 41 -15.22 26.75 26.56
C ALA A 41 -13.82 26.67 25.91
N HIS A 42 -12.81 26.26 26.67
CA HIS A 42 -11.43 26.10 26.21
C HIS A 42 -10.91 24.69 26.51
N PHE A 43 -11.75 23.68 26.27
CA PHE A 43 -11.40 22.29 26.50
C PHE A 43 -10.14 21.89 25.73
N ASN A 44 -9.12 21.53 26.49
CA ASN A 44 -7.97 20.76 26.07
C ASN A 44 -7.63 19.82 27.24
N ASN A 45 -6.89 18.73 26.99
CA ASN A 45 -6.62 17.70 28.01
C ASN A 45 -5.64 18.14 29.13
N HIS A 46 -5.49 19.46 29.35
CA HIS A 46 -4.68 20.10 30.39
C HIS A 46 -5.47 21.19 31.16
N ASN A 47 -6.67 21.53 30.71
CA ASN A 47 -7.55 22.51 31.32
C ASN A 47 -8.66 21.81 32.09
N HIS A 48 -9.02 22.36 33.24
CA HIS A 48 -10.02 21.80 34.14
C HIS A 48 -11.36 22.55 34.00
N TYR A 49 -12.48 21.88 34.28
CA TYR A 49 -13.76 22.58 34.42
C TYR A 49 -13.76 23.49 35.67
N SER A 50 -14.72 24.41 35.78
CA SER A 50 -14.82 25.29 36.94
C SER A 50 -15.58 24.63 38.09
N ARG A 51 -15.16 24.87 39.33
CA ARG A 51 -15.93 24.59 40.56
C ARG A 51 -17.31 25.25 40.51
N ASN A 52 -18.31 24.65 41.18
CA ASN A 52 -19.69 25.14 41.28
C ASN A 52 -20.34 25.35 39.90
N SER A 53 -19.97 24.57 38.90
CA SER A 53 -20.59 24.62 37.58
C SER A 53 -21.94 23.91 37.61
N ASN A 54 -22.92 24.50 36.94
CA ASN A 54 -24.21 23.85 36.67
C ASN A 54 -24.53 24.10 35.19
N CYS A 55 -24.29 23.07 34.38
CA CYS A 55 -24.33 23.12 32.93
C CYS A 55 -25.40 22.16 32.42
N HIS A 56 -26.13 22.53 31.37
CA HIS A 56 -27.06 21.59 30.73
C HIS A 56 -27.09 21.75 29.22
N TRP A 57 -27.37 20.67 28.51
CA TRP A 57 -27.45 20.65 27.05
C TRP A 57 -28.70 19.89 26.59
N ARG A 58 -29.32 20.36 25.51
CA ARG A 58 -30.48 19.73 24.85
C ARG A 58 -30.11 19.36 23.44
N ILE A 59 -30.01 18.07 23.14
CA ILE A 59 -29.80 17.57 21.78
C ILE A 59 -31.15 17.19 21.20
N ARG A 60 -31.42 17.61 19.96
CA ARG A 60 -32.68 17.31 19.27
C ARG A 60 -32.44 16.89 17.83
N ALA A 61 -32.66 15.61 17.55
CA ALA A 61 -32.51 15.01 16.25
C ALA A 61 -33.65 15.37 15.28
N THR A 62 -33.34 15.20 13.99
CA THR A 62 -34.32 15.22 12.89
C THR A 62 -35.37 14.12 13.08
N ALA A 63 -36.57 14.30 12.50
CA ALA A 63 -37.61 13.28 12.60
C ALA A 63 -37.13 11.93 12.03
N GLY A 64 -37.50 10.83 12.68
CA GLY A 64 -37.05 9.48 12.30
C GLY A 64 -35.58 9.19 12.57
N HIS A 65 -34.95 9.88 13.52
CA HIS A 65 -33.57 9.65 13.93
C HIS A 65 -33.45 9.61 15.47
N VAL A 66 -32.55 8.75 15.97
CA VAL A 66 -32.12 8.68 17.38
C VAL A 66 -30.74 9.34 17.55
N ILE A 67 -30.35 9.64 18.78
CA ILE A 67 -29.09 10.32 19.11
C ILE A 67 -28.12 9.30 19.72
N ARG A 68 -27.00 9.03 19.06
CA ARG A 68 -25.84 8.34 19.67
C ARG A 68 -24.89 9.38 20.22
N LEU A 69 -24.45 9.18 21.46
CA LEU A 69 -23.54 10.03 22.22
C LEU A 69 -22.38 9.16 22.71
N SER A 70 -21.14 9.57 22.44
CA SER A 70 -19.92 8.84 22.82
C SER A 70 -18.87 9.79 23.39
N SER A 71 -18.26 9.46 24.52
CA SER A 71 -17.09 10.19 25.02
C SER A 71 -15.93 10.08 24.02
N ILE A 72 -15.25 11.20 23.82
CA ILE A 72 -13.89 11.27 23.28
C ILE A 72 -12.89 11.35 24.44
N HIS A 73 -13.35 11.93 25.55
CA HIS A 73 -12.61 12.08 26.80
C HIS A 73 -13.64 12.23 27.94
N PHE A 74 -13.45 11.54 29.05
CA PHE A 74 -14.28 11.67 30.25
C PHE A 74 -13.42 11.51 31.51
N ASP A 75 -13.33 12.57 32.31
CA ASP A 75 -12.51 12.69 33.52
C ASP A 75 -13.20 13.67 34.46
N VAL A 76 -14.11 13.16 35.27
CA VAL A 76 -14.90 13.88 36.29
C VAL A 76 -14.53 13.31 37.66
N GLU A 77 -14.67 14.07 38.76
CA GLU A 77 -14.22 13.58 40.08
C GLU A 77 -14.75 12.17 40.41
N PRO A 78 -13.87 11.19 40.71
CA PRO A 78 -14.31 9.83 40.99
C PRO A 78 -14.86 9.70 42.41
N ASP A 79 -16.13 9.32 42.51
CA ASP A 79 -16.79 8.93 43.77
C ASP A 79 -17.66 7.69 43.57
N ALA A 80 -17.84 6.90 44.63
CA ALA A 80 -18.55 5.62 44.58
C ALA A 80 -20.05 5.76 44.21
N ASN A 81 -20.66 6.92 44.48
CA ASN A 81 -22.05 7.25 44.13
C ASN A 81 -22.13 8.46 43.18
N CYS A 82 -20.99 9.00 42.75
CA CYS A 82 -20.87 10.27 42.04
C CYS A 82 -21.49 11.47 42.81
N ASP A 83 -21.38 11.53 44.14
CA ASP A 83 -22.10 12.51 44.95
C ASP A 83 -21.48 13.93 44.98
N TYR A 84 -20.23 14.09 44.54
CA TYR A 84 -19.58 15.39 44.34
C TYR A 84 -19.85 15.89 42.90
N ASP A 85 -18.92 15.62 41.96
CA ASP A 85 -19.10 16.01 40.56
C ASP A 85 -19.72 14.89 39.73
N TYR A 86 -20.71 15.22 38.90
CA TYR A 86 -21.42 14.23 38.09
C TYR A 86 -22.08 14.78 36.84
N LEU A 87 -22.20 13.92 35.82
CA LEU A 87 -23.00 14.11 34.63
C LEU A 87 -24.23 13.20 34.67
N ASN A 88 -25.43 13.77 34.74
CA ASN A 88 -26.68 13.04 34.49
C ASN A 88 -27.03 13.11 32.99
N ILE A 89 -27.46 11.97 32.44
CA ILE A 89 -27.97 11.89 31.06
C ILE A 89 -29.40 11.33 31.09
N TYR A 90 -30.33 12.03 30.45
CA TYR A 90 -31.77 11.73 30.46
C TYR A 90 -32.30 11.52 29.05
N ASP A 91 -33.12 10.48 28.87
CA ASP A 91 -33.75 10.07 27.62
C ASP A 91 -34.99 10.94 27.30
N GLY A 92 -34.74 12.19 26.92
CA GLY A 92 -35.78 13.16 26.62
C GLY A 92 -35.28 14.61 26.55
N ASN A 93 -36.19 15.58 26.76
CA ASN A 93 -35.91 17.01 26.57
C ASN A 93 -35.64 17.79 27.88
N SER A 94 -35.66 17.11 29.04
CA SER A 94 -35.51 17.70 30.37
C SER A 94 -35.11 16.65 31.44
N ASN A 95 -34.65 17.10 32.60
CA ASN A 95 -34.37 16.28 33.79
C ASN A 95 -35.60 15.60 34.43
N SER A 96 -36.79 15.78 33.85
CA SER A 96 -38.02 15.05 34.19
C SER A 96 -38.25 13.81 33.32
N ALA A 97 -37.35 13.51 32.37
CA ALA A 97 -37.39 12.30 31.56
C ALA A 97 -36.68 11.12 32.27
N LYS A 98 -36.68 9.92 31.68
CA LYS A 98 -36.02 8.75 32.27
C LYS A 98 -34.50 9.01 32.36
N LEU A 99 -33.92 8.91 33.56
CA LEU A 99 -32.47 8.97 33.74
C LEU A 99 -31.86 7.70 33.12
N ILE A 100 -30.92 7.87 32.19
CA ILE A 100 -30.13 6.79 31.59
C ILE A 100 -28.99 6.40 32.53
N GLY A 101 -28.32 7.38 33.12
CA GLY A 101 -27.29 7.18 34.11
C GLY A 101 -26.75 8.48 34.72
N LYS A 102 -26.09 8.34 35.87
CA LYS A 102 -25.29 9.36 36.57
C LYS A 102 -23.83 8.90 36.47
N PHE A 103 -22.96 9.73 35.88
CA PHE A 103 -21.60 9.34 35.50
C PHE A 103 -20.57 10.27 36.15
N CYS A 104 -19.48 9.67 36.64
CA CYS A 104 -18.30 10.34 37.20
C CYS A 104 -17.07 9.42 37.06
N GLY A 105 -15.89 9.89 37.48
CA GLY A 105 -14.62 9.19 37.28
C GLY A 105 -14.10 9.26 35.84
N GLY A 106 -13.23 8.30 35.50
CA GLY A 106 -12.51 8.24 34.22
C GLY A 106 -12.97 7.16 33.24
N ASN A 107 -14.15 6.58 33.44
CA ASN A 107 -14.69 5.55 32.55
C ASN A 107 -15.38 6.19 31.33
N ASP A 108 -15.19 5.61 30.14
CA ASP A 108 -15.89 6.05 28.93
C ASP A 108 -17.41 5.85 29.04
N VAL A 109 -18.15 6.77 28.42
CA VAL A 109 -19.60 6.86 28.47
C VAL A 109 -20.16 6.83 27.05
N GLU A 110 -20.91 5.78 26.73
CA GLU A 110 -21.66 5.66 25.47
C GLU A 110 -23.16 5.49 25.74
N VAL A 111 -24.00 6.27 25.03
CA VAL A 111 -25.44 6.32 25.20
C VAL A 111 -26.13 6.44 23.83
N VAL A 112 -27.25 5.72 23.65
CA VAL A 112 -28.18 5.93 22.52
C VAL A 112 -29.56 6.27 23.09
N SER A 113 -30.19 7.34 22.60
CA SER A 113 -31.54 7.76 23.02
C SER A 113 -32.64 6.89 22.39
N SER A 114 -33.78 6.72 23.07
CA SER A 114 -34.94 6.00 22.52
C SER A 114 -35.84 6.89 21.64
N ASP A 115 -35.78 8.22 21.83
CA ASP A 115 -36.44 9.23 21.00
C ASP A 115 -35.42 10.22 20.41
N ARG A 116 -35.86 11.11 19.52
CA ARG A 116 -35.06 12.20 18.94
C ARG A 116 -34.62 13.30 19.93
N ASN A 117 -34.73 13.13 21.24
CA ASN A 117 -34.38 14.13 22.24
C ASN A 117 -33.48 13.51 23.32
N LEU A 118 -32.38 14.19 23.67
CA LEU A 118 -31.48 13.79 24.76
C LEU A 118 -31.10 15.03 25.59
N TYR A 119 -31.14 14.91 26.92
CA TYR A 119 -30.86 16.00 27.85
C TYR A 119 -29.70 15.61 28.78
N LEU A 120 -28.68 16.47 28.84
CA LEU A 120 -27.49 16.28 29.67
C LEU A 120 -27.44 17.37 30.74
N GLU A 121 -27.04 17.02 31.96
CA GLU A 121 -26.92 17.95 33.08
C GLU A 121 -25.65 17.63 33.89
N PHE A 122 -24.69 18.56 33.93
CA PHE A 122 -23.43 18.44 34.65
C PHE A 122 -23.41 19.39 35.85
N HIS A 123 -23.03 18.86 37.02
CA HIS A 123 -22.79 19.62 38.24
C HIS A 123 -21.37 19.36 38.74
N SER A 124 -20.73 20.41 39.28
CA SER A 124 -19.50 20.29 40.07
C SER A 124 -19.58 21.05 41.39
N ASP A 125 -18.78 20.63 42.38
CA ASP A 125 -18.77 21.14 43.75
C ASP A 125 -17.71 22.25 43.99
N ASP A 126 -17.37 22.57 45.25
CA ASP A 126 -16.38 23.61 45.57
C ASP A 126 -14.91 23.15 45.62
N SER A 127 -14.64 21.92 45.20
CA SER A 127 -13.37 21.22 45.31
C SER A 127 -12.91 20.54 44.00
N ASN A 128 -11.78 19.85 44.06
CA ASN A 128 -11.23 18.88 43.12
C ASN A 128 -11.64 18.93 41.63
N GLU A 129 -11.18 19.93 40.86
CA GLU A 129 -11.49 19.97 39.43
C GLU A 129 -10.63 18.99 38.60
N PHE A 130 -11.28 18.21 37.74
CA PHE A 130 -10.65 17.31 36.76
C PHE A 130 -10.71 17.90 35.33
N THR A 131 -10.12 17.23 34.33
CA THR A 131 -10.05 17.76 32.96
C THR A 131 -11.42 17.80 32.26
N GLY A 132 -12.41 17.08 32.80
CA GLY A 132 -13.80 17.13 32.40
C GLY A 132 -14.13 16.18 31.26
N PHE A 133 -15.07 16.57 30.40
CA PHE A 133 -15.49 15.72 29.30
C PHE A 133 -15.56 16.46 27.97
N ARG A 134 -15.40 15.65 26.91
CA ARG A 134 -15.69 15.98 25.53
C ARG A 134 -16.48 14.82 24.93
N PHE A 135 -17.73 15.07 24.57
CA PHE A 135 -18.59 14.12 23.88
C PHE A 135 -18.73 14.49 22.41
N LYS A 136 -18.86 13.46 21.56
CA LYS A 136 -19.37 13.57 20.19
C LYS A 136 -20.78 13.01 20.17
N TYR A 137 -21.67 13.66 19.43
CA TYR A 137 -23.01 13.14 19.17
C TYR A 137 -23.29 13.05 17.66
N SER A 138 -24.13 12.09 17.27
CA SER A 138 -24.60 11.90 15.89
C SER A 138 -26.06 11.47 15.85
N PHE A 139 -26.78 11.87 14.79
CA PHE A 139 -28.15 11.44 14.55
C PHE A 139 -28.14 10.20 13.65
N GLN A 140 -28.51 9.05 14.20
CA GLN A 140 -28.61 7.82 13.42
C GLN A 140 -30.05 7.64 12.93
N GLN A 141 -30.22 7.26 11.66
CA GLN A 141 -31.54 6.99 11.11
C GLN A 141 -32.18 5.82 11.89
N ALA A 142 -33.44 5.97 12.27
CA ALA A 142 -34.23 4.90 12.90
C ALA A 142 -34.66 3.89 11.82
N SER A 143 -33.68 3.17 11.25
CA SER A 143 -33.86 2.29 10.10
C SER A 143 -34.14 0.84 10.52
N ALA A 144 -35.40 0.44 10.39
CA ALA A 144 -35.85 -0.96 10.21
C ALA A 144 -35.28 -2.00 11.19
N GLY A 145 -35.31 -1.70 12.48
CA GLY A 145 -35.01 -2.65 13.54
C GLY A 145 -34.32 -1.97 14.72
N CYS A 146 -34.73 -2.34 15.93
CA CYS A 146 -33.97 -2.00 17.12
C CYS A 146 -32.72 -2.90 17.15
N GLY A 147 -31.57 -2.36 17.59
CA GLY A 147 -30.29 -3.09 17.58
C GLY A 147 -30.30 -4.38 18.41
N HIS A 148 -29.19 -5.13 18.41
CA HIS A 148 -29.12 -6.46 19.05
C HIS A 148 -29.59 -6.50 20.53
N SER A 149 -29.44 -5.39 21.27
CA SER A 149 -29.86 -5.28 22.67
C SER A 149 -31.34 -4.83 22.89
N PHE A 150 -32.10 -4.56 21.84
CA PHE A 150 -33.44 -3.93 21.91
C PHE A 150 -34.48 -4.65 21.04
N PHE A 151 -35.72 -4.72 21.52
CA PHE A 151 -36.89 -5.26 20.83
C PHE A 151 -37.71 -4.15 20.16
N MET A 152 -38.32 -4.47 19.01
CA MET A 152 -39.20 -3.56 18.26
C MET A 152 -40.66 -3.91 18.50
N CYS A 153 -41.36 -3.01 19.18
CA CYS A 153 -42.81 -3.03 19.38
C CYS A 153 -43.57 -2.91 18.04
N ASN A 154 -44.84 -3.32 17.96
CA ASN A 154 -45.61 -3.24 16.72
C ASN A 154 -45.92 -1.79 16.28
N ASN A 155 -45.93 -0.84 17.23
CA ASN A 155 -45.97 0.60 16.99
C ASN A 155 -44.62 1.19 16.52
N HIS A 156 -43.60 0.35 16.27
CA HIS A 156 -42.22 0.67 15.90
C HIS A 156 -41.40 1.41 16.96
N ARG A 157 -41.83 1.41 18.24
CA ARG A 157 -41.02 1.85 19.38
C ARG A 157 -39.94 0.80 19.70
N CYS A 158 -38.80 1.24 20.21
CA CYS A 158 -37.76 0.36 20.72
C CYS A 158 -37.78 0.31 22.25
N VAL A 159 -37.87 -0.89 22.81
CA VAL A 159 -37.68 -1.17 24.24
C VAL A 159 -36.46 -2.09 24.41
N PRO A 160 -35.71 -2.03 25.53
CA PRO A 160 -34.68 -3.02 25.85
C PRO A 160 -35.21 -4.46 25.72
N ARG A 161 -34.39 -5.42 25.26
CA ARG A 161 -34.80 -6.85 25.23
C ARG A 161 -35.09 -7.43 26.63
N SER A 162 -34.70 -6.74 27.69
CA SER A 162 -35.07 -7.06 29.08
C SER A 162 -36.52 -6.73 29.43
N TYR A 163 -37.18 -5.85 28.67
CA TYR A 163 -38.60 -5.50 28.84
C TYR A 163 -39.42 -6.29 27.81
N LEU A 164 -39.31 -7.62 27.89
CA LEU A 164 -40.00 -8.55 27.00
C LEU A 164 -40.50 -9.73 27.83
N CYS A 165 -41.82 -9.89 27.91
CA CYS A 165 -42.50 -10.81 28.82
C CYS A 165 -42.26 -10.49 30.31
N ASP A 166 -42.08 -9.22 30.70
CA ASP A 166 -41.82 -8.78 32.08
C ASP A 166 -43.08 -8.33 32.86
N GLN A 167 -44.25 -8.40 32.20
CA GLN A 167 -45.59 -8.05 32.69
C GLN A 167 -45.91 -6.55 32.83
N GLU A 168 -45.07 -5.64 32.33
CA GLU A 168 -45.45 -4.22 32.14
C GLU A 168 -45.57 -3.87 30.64
N ASP A 169 -46.45 -2.91 30.30
CA ASP A 169 -46.65 -2.44 28.91
C ASP A 169 -45.64 -1.32 28.60
N ASP A 170 -44.36 -1.69 28.50
CA ASP A 170 -43.26 -0.78 28.22
C ASP A 170 -43.31 -0.26 26.78
N CYS A 171 -43.80 -1.07 25.84
CA CYS A 171 -44.09 -0.70 24.45
C CYS A 171 -45.20 0.38 24.34
N GLY A 172 -46.17 0.40 25.25
CA GLY A 172 -47.38 1.23 25.19
C GLY A 172 -48.42 0.76 24.16
N ASP A 173 -48.23 -0.44 23.61
CA ASP A 173 -49.16 -1.16 22.73
C ASP A 173 -49.21 -2.68 23.04
N ASN A 174 -48.60 -3.09 24.15
CA ASN A 174 -48.57 -4.43 24.72
C ASN A 174 -47.95 -5.50 23.79
N SER A 175 -47.04 -5.09 22.89
CA SER A 175 -46.39 -5.98 21.89
C SER A 175 -45.27 -6.86 22.46
N ASP A 176 -44.53 -6.31 23.42
CA ASP A 176 -43.57 -6.95 24.32
C ASP A 176 -44.17 -8.18 25.00
N GLU A 177 -45.39 -8.07 25.50
CA GLU A 177 -46.03 -9.10 26.34
C GLU A 177 -46.81 -10.19 25.57
N VAL A 178 -46.89 -10.11 24.23
CA VAL A 178 -47.74 -11.02 23.42
C VAL A 178 -47.02 -11.77 22.30
N ALA A 179 -45.87 -11.29 21.84
CA ALA A 179 -45.14 -11.89 20.73
C ALA A 179 -44.00 -12.79 21.24
N ASN A 180 -44.25 -14.11 21.26
CA ASN A 180 -43.33 -15.19 21.69
C ASN A 180 -43.17 -15.48 23.20
N CYS A 181 -44.00 -14.93 24.08
CA CYS A 181 -44.09 -15.38 25.49
C CYS A 181 -44.73 -16.79 25.63
N LYS A 182 -44.08 -17.83 25.10
CA LYS A 182 -44.51 -19.24 25.23
C LYS A 182 -44.06 -19.83 26.55
N THR A 183 -44.92 -19.73 27.55
CA THR A 183 -44.79 -20.43 28.83
C THR A 183 -44.70 -21.96 28.64
N THR A 184 -43.55 -22.55 28.98
CA THR A 184 -43.41 -24.00 29.27
C THR A 184 -42.33 -24.21 30.35
N PRO A 185 -42.40 -25.30 31.15
CA PRO A 185 -42.24 -25.12 32.60
C PRO A 185 -40.86 -25.46 33.16
N ASN A 186 -40.11 -24.43 33.54
CA ASN A 186 -39.47 -24.27 34.86
C ASN A 186 -38.92 -22.83 34.91
N ASN A 187 -39.36 -22.03 35.88
CA ASN A 187 -39.06 -20.58 35.92
C ASN A 187 -37.57 -20.32 36.11
N CYS A 188 -36.92 -19.79 35.07
CA CYS A 188 -35.92 -18.71 35.05
C CYS A 188 -35.58 -18.40 33.57
N TYR A 189 -35.08 -17.19 33.26
CA TYR A 189 -34.59 -16.86 31.92
C TYR A 189 -33.23 -17.53 31.61
N GLU A 190 -32.79 -17.52 30.35
CA GLU A 190 -31.53 -18.14 29.90
C GLU A 190 -30.29 -17.59 30.64
N ASN A 191 -30.38 -16.40 31.23
CA ASN A 191 -29.30 -15.70 31.93
C ASN A 191 -29.35 -15.87 33.45
N GLU A 192 -30.30 -16.64 33.97
CA GLU A 192 -30.61 -16.76 35.40
C GLU A 192 -30.40 -18.20 35.91
N TYR A 193 -30.18 -18.32 37.21
CA TYR A 193 -30.08 -19.58 37.94
C TYR A 193 -31.27 -19.69 38.91
N SER A 194 -31.90 -20.87 38.96
CA SER A 194 -33.06 -21.12 39.83
C SER A 194 -32.61 -21.78 41.13
N CYS A 195 -32.72 -21.05 42.23
CA CYS A 195 -32.37 -21.53 43.56
C CYS A 195 -33.18 -22.78 43.93
N THR A 196 -32.52 -23.87 44.30
CA THR A 196 -33.17 -25.18 44.49
C THR A 196 -34.20 -25.20 45.62
N ALA A 197 -33.96 -24.44 46.69
CA ALA A 197 -34.78 -24.46 47.90
C ALA A 197 -36.06 -23.63 47.83
N ASP A 198 -36.05 -22.48 47.14
CA ASP A 198 -37.16 -21.51 47.09
C ASP A 198 -37.64 -21.17 45.67
N GLN A 199 -36.98 -21.70 44.63
CA GLN A 199 -37.29 -21.47 43.21
C GLN A 199 -37.22 -19.99 42.79
N LYS A 200 -36.43 -19.20 43.53
CA LYS A 200 -36.12 -17.80 43.20
C LYS A 200 -35.09 -17.76 42.07
N CYS A 201 -35.29 -16.88 41.10
CA CYS A 201 -34.29 -16.62 40.05
C CYS A 201 -33.29 -15.59 40.55
N ILE A 202 -32.00 -15.93 40.44
CA ILE A 202 -30.86 -15.02 40.63
C ILE A 202 -30.07 -14.93 39.32
N SER A 203 -29.26 -13.87 39.16
CA SER A 203 -28.40 -13.76 37.99
C SER A 203 -27.37 -14.88 37.97
N LYS A 204 -27.02 -15.43 36.79
CA LYS A 204 -25.85 -16.33 36.66
C LYS A 204 -24.51 -15.66 37.00
N THR A 205 -24.48 -14.34 37.17
CA THR A 205 -23.32 -13.62 37.72
C THR A 205 -23.19 -13.73 39.23
N TRP A 206 -24.26 -14.11 39.94
CA TRP A 206 -24.30 -14.35 41.39
C TRP A 206 -24.21 -15.86 41.68
N LEU A 207 -23.30 -16.52 40.98
CA LEU A 207 -23.03 -17.95 41.10
C LEU A 207 -21.51 -18.08 41.22
N CYS A 208 -21.02 -18.55 42.36
CA CYS A 208 -19.60 -18.57 42.70
C CYS A 208 -18.96 -17.18 42.83
N ASP A 209 -19.70 -16.18 43.33
CA ASP A 209 -19.18 -14.84 43.61
C ASP A 209 -18.71 -14.66 45.07
N GLY A 210 -19.02 -15.63 45.94
CA GLY A 210 -18.60 -15.67 47.34
C GLY A 210 -19.60 -15.06 48.32
N GLU A 211 -20.73 -14.53 47.87
CA GLU A 211 -21.88 -14.20 48.71
C GLU A 211 -22.98 -15.27 48.57
N SER A 212 -24.03 -15.23 49.39
CA SER A 212 -25.09 -16.26 49.39
C SER A 212 -26.45 -15.61 49.14
N ASP A 213 -26.86 -15.65 47.87
CA ASP A 213 -28.06 -15.02 47.31
C ASP A 213 -29.25 -15.99 47.18
N CYS A 214 -28.98 -17.29 47.09
CA CYS A 214 -29.95 -18.37 47.25
C CYS A 214 -30.16 -18.74 48.72
N VAL A 215 -31.43 -19.00 49.08
CA VAL A 215 -31.82 -19.45 50.43
C VAL A 215 -31.35 -20.89 50.68
N GLY A 216 -30.08 -21.05 51.05
CA GLY A 216 -29.44 -22.34 51.27
C GLY A 216 -27.93 -22.35 50.99
N GLY A 217 -27.42 -21.36 50.25
CA GLY A 217 -26.04 -21.37 49.75
C GLY A 217 -25.83 -22.35 48.59
N ASP A 218 -26.90 -22.75 47.90
CA ASP A 218 -26.87 -23.71 46.78
C ASP A 218 -26.16 -23.13 45.54
N ASP A 219 -26.22 -21.80 45.39
CA ASP A 219 -25.45 -20.97 44.46
C ASP A 219 -23.93 -21.09 44.67
N GLU A 220 -23.50 -21.19 45.92
CA GLU A 220 -22.10 -21.41 46.30
C GLU A 220 -21.74 -22.91 46.46
N ALA A 221 -22.73 -23.81 46.52
CA ALA A 221 -22.57 -25.24 46.77
C ALA A 221 -22.15 -26.02 45.51
N GLY A 222 -20.87 -25.90 45.15
CA GLY A 222 -20.29 -26.57 43.98
C GLY A 222 -19.17 -25.75 43.32
N CYS A 223 -19.02 -24.50 43.74
CA CYS A 223 -17.96 -23.59 43.37
C CYS A 223 -16.60 -24.14 43.82
N GLY A 224 -15.91 -24.80 42.88
CA GLY A 224 -14.66 -25.52 43.15
C GLY A 224 -14.39 -26.72 42.24
N LEU A 225 -15.39 -27.23 41.51
CA LEU A 225 -15.19 -28.24 40.45
C LEU A 225 -16.10 -27.99 39.23
N GLN A 226 -15.79 -26.97 38.42
CA GLN A 226 -16.20 -26.99 37.01
C GLN A 226 -15.35 -27.98 36.20
N ALA A 227 -15.48 -29.27 36.52
CA ALA A 227 -15.17 -30.33 35.58
C ALA A 227 -16.33 -30.43 34.58
N GLY A 228 -16.36 -29.54 33.57
CA GLY A 228 -17.57 -29.35 32.76
C GLY A 228 -17.40 -28.91 31.30
N ILE A 229 -16.45 -28.03 30.96
CA ILE A 229 -16.21 -27.58 29.57
C ILE A 229 -14.70 -27.48 29.25
N SER A 230 -13.91 -28.47 29.67
CA SER A 230 -12.52 -28.63 29.20
C SER A 230 -12.52 -29.35 27.85
N GLY A 231 -12.81 -28.60 26.79
CA GLY A 231 -12.79 -29.08 25.42
C GLY A 231 -13.20 -27.99 24.44
N CYS A 232 -12.35 -27.72 23.46
CA CYS A 232 -12.49 -26.71 22.42
C CYS A 232 -13.59 -27.07 21.38
N GLY A 233 -14.84 -27.25 21.83
CA GLY A 233 -16.01 -27.49 20.97
C GLY A 233 -16.74 -26.22 20.53
N SER A 234 -16.51 -25.12 21.25
CA SER A 234 -17.00 -23.77 21.00
C SER A 234 -16.29 -22.80 21.96
N SER A 235 -16.26 -21.51 21.66
CA SER A 235 -15.76 -20.50 22.60
C SER A 235 -16.53 -20.51 23.92
N SER A 236 -15.85 -20.28 25.04
CA SER A 236 -16.47 -20.37 26.38
C SER A 236 -15.99 -19.31 27.34
N ILE A 237 -16.88 -18.86 28.22
CA ILE A 237 -16.59 -17.91 29.29
C ILE A 237 -16.29 -18.70 30.56
N GLN A 238 -15.20 -18.34 31.24
CA GLN A 238 -14.65 -18.98 32.43
C GLN A 238 -14.64 -17.97 33.58
N ASN A 239 -15.57 -18.10 34.53
CA ASN A 239 -15.72 -17.16 35.65
C ASN A 239 -15.29 -17.81 36.97
N GLY A 240 -14.62 -17.04 37.84
CA GLY A 240 -14.34 -17.44 39.23
C GLY A 240 -12.89 -17.23 39.64
N THR A 241 -12.45 -17.92 40.70
CA THR A 241 -11.07 -17.78 41.23
C THR A 241 -10.08 -18.81 40.72
N SER A 242 -10.53 -19.89 40.08
CA SER A 242 -9.66 -20.90 39.46
C SER A 242 -10.45 -21.83 38.54
N GLY A 243 -9.80 -22.36 37.50
CA GLY A 243 -10.39 -23.35 36.60
C GLY A 243 -9.35 -24.10 35.76
N VAL A 244 -9.82 -24.89 34.81
CA VAL A 244 -8.98 -25.69 33.89
C VAL A 244 -9.58 -25.66 32.49
N ILE A 245 -8.75 -25.37 31.49
CA ILE A 245 -9.09 -25.38 30.06
C ILE A 245 -8.18 -26.37 29.33
N SER A 246 -8.60 -26.90 28.17
CA SER A 246 -7.80 -27.84 27.39
C SER A 246 -8.20 -27.86 25.91
N SER A 247 -7.29 -28.34 25.07
CA SER A 247 -7.57 -28.65 23.65
C SER A 247 -8.70 -29.68 23.50
N MET A 248 -9.22 -29.86 22.28
CA MET A 248 -10.15 -30.95 21.97
C MET A 248 -9.51 -32.30 22.30
N ASN A 249 -10.32 -33.24 22.80
CA ASN A 249 -9.96 -34.64 23.03
C ASN A 249 -8.80 -34.92 24.02
N PHE A 250 -8.14 -33.89 24.57
CA PHE A 250 -7.00 -34.01 25.49
C PHE A 250 -7.24 -35.10 26.57
N PRO A 251 -6.32 -36.06 26.77
CA PRO A 251 -4.94 -36.12 26.27
C PRO A 251 -4.77 -36.86 24.92
N ASN A 252 -5.82 -37.02 24.13
CA ASN A 252 -5.75 -37.55 22.77
C ASN A 252 -5.64 -36.41 21.75
N GLU A 253 -5.30 -36.76 20.51
CA GLU A 253 -5.10 -35.82 19.41
C GLU A 253 -6.27 -34.81 19.26
N TYR A 254 -5.94 -33.53 19.19
CA TYR A 254 -6.92 -32.47 18.92
C TYR A 254 -7.39 -32.51 17.46
N LYS A 255 -8.24 -31.56 17.06
CA LYS A 255 -8.76 -31.50 15.68
C LYS A 255 -8.11 -30.35 14.91
N ASN A 256 -7.95 -30.60 13.62
CA ASN A 256 -7.56 -29.66 12.58
C ASN A 256 -8.69 -28.63 12.31
N ASP A 257 -8.37 -27.56 11.60
CA ASP A 257 -9.27 -26.48 11.17
C ASP A 257 -10.13 -25.88 12.30
N SER A 258 -9.60 -25.89 13.53
CA SER A 258 -10.38 -25.62 14.73
C SER A 258 -9.97 -24.30 15.38
N LYS A 259 -10.97 -23.47 15.66
CA LYS A 259 -10.79 -22.16 16.29
C LYS A 259 -11.68 -22.05 17.52
N CYS A 260 -11.08 -21.76 18.67
CA CYS A 260 -11.80 -21.54 19.92
C CYS A 260 -11.07 -20.55 20.82
N HIS A 261 -11.79 -20.00 21.78
CA HIS A 261 -11.22 -19.17 22.82
C HIS A 261 -11.90 -19.36 24.18
N TRP A 262 -11.16 -19.02 25.22
CA TRP A 262 -11.61 -18.98 26.61
C TRP A 262 -11.45 -17.55 27.13
N ASP A 263 -12.57 -16.89 27.44
CA ASP A 263 -12.61 -15.60 28.14
C ASP A 263 -12.61 -15.85 29.64
N ILE A 264 -11.47 -15.58 30.30
CA ILE A 264 -11.27 -15.82 31.72
C ILE A 264 -11.54 -14.52 32.48
N ASN A 265 -12.59 -14.51 33.30
CA ASN A 265 -12.95 -13.43 34.21
C ASN A 265 -12.62 -13.86 35.65
N VAL A 266 -11.70 -13.13 36.28
CA VAL A 266 -11.40 -13.25 37.71
C VAL A 266 -11.97 -12.02 38.46
N PRO A 267 -12.09 -12.05 39.80
CA PRO A 267 -12.58 -10.91 40.55
C PRO A 267 -11.80 -9.61 40.27
N PRO A 268 -12.46 -8.43 40.23
CA PRO A 268 -11.80 -7.15 39.95
C PRO A 268 -10.59 -6.89 40.86
N GLY A 269 -9.50 -6.38 40.28
CA GLY A 269 -8.25 -6.11 40.98
C GLY A 269 -7.33 -7.31 41.19
N LYS A 270 -7.71 -8.51 40.74
CA LYS A 270 -6.82 -9.68 40.63
C LYS A 270 -6.15 -9.75 39.26
N TYR A 271 -5.04 -10.47 39.18
CA TYR A 271 -4.40 -10.92 37.94
C TYR A 271 -4.71 -12.41 37.69
N ILE A 272 -4.48 -12.90 36.47
CA ILE A 272 -4.71 -14.30 36.11
C ILE A 272 -3.37 -15.00 35.91
N GLN A 273 -3.09 -16.04 36.69
CA GLN A 273 -1.95 -16.94 36.47
C GLN A 273 -2.40 -18.15 35.64
N LEU A 274 -1.67 -18.47 34.58
CA LEU A 274 -1.81 -19.68 33.77
C LEU A 274 -0.64 -20.64 34.05
N GLU A 275 -0.96 -21.89 34.39
CA GLU A 275 -0.01 -22.99 34.55
C GLU A 275 -0.29 -24.06 33.48
N PHE A 276 0.66 -24.30 32.59
CA PHE A 276 0.55 -25.31 31.54
C PHE A 276 0.92 -26.70 32.09
N ASP A 277 0.15 -27.73 31.72
CA ASP A 277 0.51 -29.12 32.00
C ASP A 277 1.79 -29.51 31.24
N LYS A 278 2.56 -30.44 31.81
CA LYS A 278 3.86 -30.85 31.25
C LYS A 278 3.74 -31.66 29.96
N ASN A 279 2.58 -32.25 29.69
CA ASN A 279 2.29 -32.95 28.43
C ASN A 279 1.73 -31.95 27.40
N PHE A 280 2.42 -30.82 27.22
CA PHE A 280 2.09 -29.81 26.22
C PHE A 280 2.73 -30.22 24.89
N GLU A 281 1.89 -30.57 23.92
CA GLU A 281 2.29 -30.93 22.56
C GLU A 281 1.33 -30.25 21.57
N VAL A 282 1.73 -29.09 21.06
CA VAL A 282 1.06 -28.39 19.96
C VAL A 282 2.03 -28.38 18.78
N GLU A 283 1.56 -28.44 17.53
CA GLU A 283 2.42 -28.60 16.37
C GLU A 283 3.62 -27.62 16.39
N PRO A 284 4.87 -28.12 16.32
CA PRO A 284 6.05 -27.26 16.37
C PRO A 284 6.24 -26.54 15.03
N ALA A 285 6.44 -25.23 15.06
CA ALA A 285 6.94 -24.50 13.90
C ALA A 285 8.44 -24.75 13.67
N GLU A 286 8.89 -24.62 12.42
CA GLU A 286 10.33 -24.69 12.09
C GLU A 286 11.12 -23.44 12.53
N ILE A 287 10.41 -22.36 12.86
CA ILE A 287 10.95 -21.05 13.28
C ILE A 287 10.43 -20.63 14.67
N ALA A 288 10.94 -19.52 15.20
CA ALA A 288 10.60 -19.00 16.54
C ALA A 288 9.17 -18.40 16.68
N VAL A 289 8.25 -18.70 15.77
CA VAL A 289 6.88 -18.15 15.69
C VAL A 289 5.94 -19.29 15.29
N CYS A 290 4.75 -19.36 15.88
CA CYS A 290 3.88 -20.51 15.74
C CYS A 290 3.02 -20.42 14.47
N GLU A 291 3.62 -20.70 13.30
CA GLU A 291 2.98 -20.58 11.99
C GLU A 291 1.79 -21.52 11.79
N TYR A 292 1.92 -22.78 12.25
CA TYR A 292 0.86 -23.81 12.16
C TYR A 292 -0.12 -23.69 13.35
N ASP A 293 -0.19 -24.69 14.22
CA ASP A 293 -1.01 -24.65 15.45
C ASP A 293 -0.42 -23.76 16.55
N ARG A 294 -1.28 -23.02 17.26
CA ARG A 294 -0.82 -22.07 18.30
C ARG A 294 -1.83 -21.81 19.42
N VAL A 295 -1.31 -21.62 20.63
CA VAL A 295 -2.03 -21.06 21.77
C VAL A 295 -1.60 -19.61 21.97
N THR A 296 -2.51 -18.66 21.80
CA THR A 296 -2.23 -17.21 21.96
C THR A 296 -2.97 -16.64 23.16
N VAL A 297 -2.28 -15.86 24.00
CA VAL A 297 -2.81 -15.27 25.24
C VAL A 297 -2.87 -13.76 25.14
N TYR A 298 -3.99 -13.18 25.58
CA TYR A 298 -4.27 -11.74 25.57
C TYR A 298 -4.80 -11.28 26.93
N SER A 299 -4.66 -9.99 27.26
CA SER A 299 -5.32 -9.33 28.39
C SER A 299 -6.39 -8.31 27.97
N GLY A 300 -7.28 -7.99 28.90
CA GLY A 300 -8.31 -6.95 28.77
C GLY A 300 -9.59 -7.41 28.06
N SER A 301 -10.66 -6.63 28.21
CA SER A 301 -12.08 -6.92 27.88
C SER A 301 -12.42 -7.03 26.38
N GLY A 302 -11.46 -7.43 25.56
CA GLY A 302 -11.62 -7.61 24.11
C GLY A 302 -10.36 -8.14 23.41
N GLY A 303 -9.40 -8.70 24.15
CA GLY A 303 -8.17 -9.29 23.59
C GLY A 303 -7.23 -8.27 22.95
N ARG A 304 -7.21 -7.02 23.44
CA ARG A 304 -6.48 -5.90 22.81
C ARG A 304 -4.99 -5.85 23.13
N HIS A 305 -4.54 -6.54 24.18
CA HIS A 305 -3.15 -6.55 24.60
C HIS A 305 -2.60 -7.97 24.55
N PHE A 306 -1.60 -8.21 23.70
CA PHE A 306 -0.96 -9.51 23.52
C PHE A 306 -0.02 -9.81 24.70
N VAL A 307 -0.07 -11.04 25.22
CA VAL A 307 0.74 -11.51 26.35
C VAL A 307 1.75 -12.57 25.90
N GLY A 308 1.40 -13.42 24.94
CA GLY A 308 2.31 -14.43 24.39
C GLY A 308 1.66 -15.41 23.42
N GLU A 309 2.48 -16.17 22.71
CA GLU A 309 2.09 -17.20 21.75
C GLU A 309 2.97 -18.45 21.97
N TYR A 310 2.36 -19.64 21.93
CA TYR A 310 2.99 -20.89 22.38
C TYR A 310 2.62 -22.08 21.49
N CYS A 311 3.62 -22.88 21.12
CA CYS A 311 3.54 -24.11 20.33
C CYS A 311 4.75 -25.03 20.63
N GLY A 312 4.76 -26.24 20.07
CA GLY A 312 5.82 -27.25 20.28
C GLY A 312 5.61 -28.17 21.48
N TYR A 313 6.67 -28.88 21.86
CA TYR A 313 6.66 -29.97 22.87
C TYR A 313 7.07 -29.55 24.29
N GLN A 314 7.31 -28.26 24.53
CA GLN A 314 7.74 -27.77 25.84
C GLN A 314 6.70 -26.83 26.42
N ALA A 315 6.11 -27.23 27.54
CA ALA A 315 5.20 -26.39 28.32
C ALA A 315 5.88 -25.04 28.70
N PRO A 316 5.23 -23.90 28.45
CA PRO A 316 5.71 -22.59 28.90
C PRO A 316 5.87 -22.51 30.43
N ASP A 317 6.76 -21.62 30.88
CA ASP A 317 6.77 -21.17 32.28
C ASP A 317 5.44 -20.47 32.63
N PRO A 318 5.03 -20.40 33.92
CA PRO A 318 3.76 -19.81 34.31
C PRO A 318 3.58 -18.37 33.83
N VAL A 319 2.50 -18.14 33.09
CA VAL A 319 2.18 -16.86 32.44
C VAL A 319 1.25 -16.06 33.34
N ILE A 320 1.56 -14.79 33.60
CA ILE A 320 0.63 -13.88 34.30
C ILE A 320 0.02 -12.92 33.28
N ILE A 321 -1.31 -12.85 33.28
CA ILE A 321 -2.09 -11.86 32.55
C ILE A 321 -2.33 -10.67 33.49
N PRO A 322 -1.84 -9.46 33.18
CA PRO A 322 -2.11 -8.28 33.98
C PRO A 322 -3.57 -7.83 33.78
N GLY A 323 -4.32 -7.77 34.88
CA GLY A 323 -5.74 -7.40 34.91
C GLY A 323 -6.69 -8.58 35.15
N SER A 324 -7.95 -8.25 35.42
CA SER A 324 -8.97 -9.23 35.82
C SER A 324 -9.72 -9.91 34.65
N HIS A 325 -9.29 -9.65 33.42
CA HIS A 325 -9.79 -10.30 32.21
C HIS A 325 -8.65 -10.74 31.30
N GLY A 326 -8.72 -11.95 30.78
CA GLY A 326 -7.76 -12.50 29.84
C GLY A 326 -8.41 -13.46 28.85
N ILE A 327 -7.88 -13.51 27.63
CA ILE A 327 -8.39 -14.38 26.57
C ILE A 327 -7.28 -15.36 26.18
N VAL A 328 -7.57 -16.66 26.25
CA VAL A 328 -6.72 -17.70 25.66
C VAL A 328 -7.38 -18.15 24.37
N ARG A 329 -6.67 -18.07 23.23
CA ARG A 329 -7.12 -18.57 21.92
C ARG A 329 -6.33 -19.82 21.56
N PHE A 330 -6.98 -20.77 20.91
CA PHE A 330 -6.32 -21.88 20.24
C PHE A 330 -6.84 -21.96 18.80
N GLU A 331 -5.89 -21.96 17.86
CA GLU A 331 -6.13 -22.11 16.44
C GLU A 331 -5.31 -23.29 15.93
N THR A 332 -5.93 -24.11 15.07
CA THR A 332 -5.25 -25.19 14.36
C THR A 332 -5.39 -25.07 12.85
N ASP A 333 -4.38 -25.60 12.14
CA ASP A 333 -4.31 -25.64 10.68
C ASP A 333 -4.98 -26.93 10.14
N SER A 334 -4.85 -27.21 8.83
CA SER A 334 -5.47 -28.37 8.18
C SER A 334 -4.71 -29.70 8.38
N ALA A 335 -3.54 -29.70 9.02
CA ALA A 335 -2.54 -30.77 9.09
C ALA A 335 -2.24 -31.27 10.54
N GLU A 336 -1.00 -31.36 11.01
CA GLU A 336 -0.59 -32.34 12.04
C GLU A 336 -1.19 -32.13 13.46
N SER A 337 -2.16 -32.97 13.85
CA SER A 337 -2.71 -32.95 15.22
C SER A 337 -1.88 -33.73 16.24
N LEU A 338 -1.43 -33.05 17.32
CA LEU A 338 -0.74 -33.64 18.48
C LEU A 338 -1.67 -33.77 19.72
N THR A 339 -1.15 -34.26 20.86
CA THR A 339 -1.98 -34.49 22.08
C THR A 339 -2.56 -33.23 22.69
N GLY A 340 -1.99 -32.06 22.41
CA GLY A 340 -2.50 -30.74 22.76
C GLY A 340 -2.05 -30.24 24.12
N PHE A 341 -2.98 -29.65 24.88
CA PHE A 341 -2.63 -29.02 26.15
C PHE A 341 -3.77 -29.06 27.16
N GLN A 342 -3.38 -28.92 28.43
CA GLN A 342 -4.25 -28.52 29.52
C GLN A 342 -3.60 -27.35 30.26
N ILE A 343 -4.37 -26.30 30.55
CA ILE A 343 -3.94 -25.12 31.31
C ILE A 343 -4.82 -24.99 32.54
N ARG A 344 -4.20 -24.90 33.71
CA ARG A 344 -4.85 -24.51 34.96
C ARG A 344 -4.73 -23.00 35.11
N TRP A 345 -5.83 -22.31 35.35
CA TRP A 345 -5.82 -20.87 35.61
C TRP A 345 -6.25 -20.56 37.05
N SER A 346 -5.70 -19.50 37.63
CA SER A 346 -6.03 -19.03 38.98
C SER A 346 -5.97 -17.51 39.13
N ALA A 347 -6.82 -16.98 40.01
CA ALA A 347 -6.82 -15.57 40.38
C ALA A 347 -5.75 -15.31 41.45
N VAL A 348 -4.80 -14.42 41.16
CA VAL A 348 -3.70 -14.04 42.07
C VAL A 348 -3.77 -12.55 42.41
N ASP A 349 -3.22 -12.18 43.56
CA ASP A 349 -3.08 -10.76 43.93
C ASP A 349 -2.15 -10.04 42.96
N ALA A 350 -2.51 -8.80 42.59
CA ALA A 350 -1.67 -7.96 41.76
C ALA A 350 -0.38 -7.60 42.52
N ASP A 351 0.76 -8.16 42.10
CA ASP A 351 2.07 -7.77 42.65
C ASP A 351 2.51 -6.42 42.04
N PRO A 352 2.66 -5.35 42.84
CA PRO A 352 3.10 -4.05 42.34
C PRO A 352 4.57 -4.03 41.86
N ASN A 353 5.31 -5.14 42.01
CA ASN A 353 6.66 -5.32 41.47
C ASN A 353 6.70 -6.26 40.25
N TYR A 354 5.55 -6.69 39.73
CA TYR A 354 5.50 -7.57 38.56
C TYR A 354 5.99 -6.83 37.31
N VAL A 355 7.22 -7.15 36.89
CA VAL A 355 7.73 -6.84 35.56
C VAL A 355 7.35 -8.03 34.68
N ASN A 356 6.72 -7.77 33.51
CA ASN A 356 6.50 -8.83 32.51
C ASN A 356 7.82 -9.61 32.33
N PRO A 357 7.82 -10.95 32.40
CA PRO A 357 9.02 -11.73 32.14
C PRO A 357 9.54 -11.31 30.78
N THR A 358 10.76 -10.78 30.75
CA THR A 358 11.43 -10.42 29.51
C THR A 358 11.36 -11.63 28.61
N VAL A 359 10.69 -11.51 27.45
CA VAL A 359 10.58 -12.57 26.45
C VAL A 359 11.96 -13.19 26.32
N SER A 360 12.06 -14.46 26.68
CA SER A 360 13.34 -15.16 26.65
C SER A 360 13.87 -14.97 25.23
N PRO A 361 15.06 -14.36 25.02
CA PRO A 361 15.51 -14.06 23.68
C PRO A 361 15.49 -15.36 22.90
N GLY A 362 14.82 -15.39 21.76
CA GLY A 362 14.80 -16.57 20.91
C GLY A 362 16.23 -16.96 20.53
N PRO A 363 16.43 -18.13 19.89
CA PRO A 363 17.73 -18.79 19.79
C PRO A 363 18.91 -17.93 19.27
N PHE A 364 18.64 -16.78 18.64
CA PHE A 364 19.62 -15.84 18.08
C PHE A 364 19.68 -14.45 18.75
N GLY A 365 18.83 -14.17 19.73
CA GLY A 365 18.95 -13.01 20.63
C GLY A 365 18.55 -11.64 20.05
N CYS A 366 17.76 -11.63 18.97
CA CYS A 366 17.34 -10.40 18.29
C CYS A 366 15.88 -9.99 18.52
N ASP A 367 15.06 -10.88 19.10
CA ASP A 367 13.63 -10.66 19.29
C ASP A 367 13.34 -9.54 20.30
N LYS A 368 12.38 -8.67 19.99
CA LYS A 368 12.03 -7.51 20.81
C LYS A 368 10.55 -7.16 20.74
N ASP A 369 9.93 -7.04 21.90
CA ASP A 369 8.68 -6.31 22.07
C ASP A 369 8.99 -4.83 22.32
N ILE A 370 8.41 -3.96 21.49
CA ILE A 370 8.72 -2.53 21.39
C ILE A 370 7.44 -1.74 21.67
N TYR A 371 7.37 -1.13 22.85
CA TYR A 371 6.28 -0.22 23.23
C TYR A 371 6.61 1.20 22.75
N TYR A 372 5.77 1.76 21.89
CA TYR A 372 6.05 3.02 21.20
C TYR A 372 6.07 4.21 22.16
N THR A 373 7.22 4.88 22.24
CA THR A 373 7.41 6.13 22.99
C THR A 373 7.91 7.28 22.11
N ALA A 374 8.60 6.96 21.02
CA ALA A 374 9.11 7.85 19.99
C ALA A 374 9.41 7.02 18.72
N PRO A 375 9.67 7.65 17.56
CA PRO A 375 10.23 6.95 16.40
C PRO A 375 11.49 6.16 16.76
N GLY A 376 11.60 4.94 16.25
CA GLY A 376 12.74 4.07 16.51
C GLY A 376 13.15 3.26 15.28
N THR A 377 14.27 2.55 15.40
CA THR A 377 14.87 1.78 14.30
C THR A 377 14.90 0.30 14.67
N ILE A 378 14.52 -0.56 13.72
CA ILE A 378 14.79 -1.99 13.74
C ILE A 378 15.80 -2.33 12.63
N GLU A 379 16.69 -3.27 12.89
CA GLU A 379 17.75 -3.67 11.97
C GLU A 379 18.13 -5.15 12.16
N THR A 380 18.58 -5.80 11.09
CA THR A 380 19.04 -7.19 11.13
C THR A 380 20.30 -7.37 11.97
N PRO A 381 20.50 -8.52 12.66
CA PRO A 381 21.70 -8.74 13.44
C PRO A 381 22.95 -8.78 12.56
N GLY A 382 23.93 -7.91 12.87
CA GLY A 382 25.16 -7.78 12.08
C GLY A 382 25.16 -6.65 11.04
N PHE A 383 24.10 -5.83 11.01
CA PHE A 383 24.00 -4.66 10.14
C PHE A 383 25.13 -3.64 10.37
N ASP A 384 26.12 -3.65 9.48
CA ASP A 384 27.27 -2.74 9.37
C ASP A 384 27.66 -2.66 7.89
N PRO A 385 28.16 -1.54 7.35
CA PRO A 385 28.65 -1.45 5.94
C PRO A 385 29.75 -2.45 5.52
N SER A 386 30.17 -3.39 6.38
CA SER A 386 31.02 -4.53 6.05
C SER A 386 30.48 -5.89 6.52
N GLY A 387 29.28 -5.91 7.10
CA GLY A 387 28.62 -7.07 7.68
C GLY A 387 27.37 -7.50 6.91
N HIS A 388 27.19 -8.81 6.82
CA HIS A 388 25.96 -9.45 6.34
C HIS A 388 25.19 -10.03 7.53
N TYR A 389 23.89 -10.28 7.38
CA TYR A 389 23.17 -11.08 8.37
C TYR A 389 23.71 -12.52 8.39
N ARG A 390 23.34 -13.28 9.42
CA ARG A 390 23.77 -14.67 9.55
C ARG A 390 22.77 -15.61 8.89
N ASP A 391 23.29 -16.69 8.32
CA ASP A 391 22.48 -17.83 7.88
C ASP A 391 21.66 -18.40 9.05
N ASN A 392 20.52 -19.01 8.74
CA ASN A 392 19.62 -19.74 9.64
C ASN A 392 19.19 -18.90 10.86
N THR A 393 18.88 -17.63 10.63
CA THR A 393 18.50 -16.66 11.68
C THR A 393 17.04 -16.27 11.55
N THR A 394 16.29 -16.35 12.65
CA THR A 394 14.95 -15.75 12.77
C THR A 394 15.01 -14.59 13.76
N CYS A 395 14.36 -13.47 13.43
CA CYS A 395 14.20 -12.32 14.31
C CYS A 395 12.78 -11.76 14.25
N VAL A 396 12.20 -11.49 15.42
CA VAL A 396 10.82 -11.02 15.57
C VAL A 396 10.77 -9.69 16.32
N TRP A 397 10.20 -8.67 15.70
CA TRP A 397 9.92 -7.37 16.33
C TRP A 397 8.41 -7.17 16.43
N ARG A 398 7.87 -7.08 17.64
CA ARG A 398 6.46 -6.71 17.88
C ARG A 398 6.40 -5.25 18.34
N ILE A 399 5.74 -4.40 17.57
CA ILE A 399 5.68 -2.96 17.80
C ILE A 399 4.24 -2.62 18.24
N PHE A 400 4.12 -2.06 19.45
CA PHE A 400 2.85 -1.68 20.07
C PHE A 400 2.73 -0.16 20.11
N GLY A 401 1.89 0.40 19.25
CA GLY A 401 1.63 1.83 19.10
C GLY A 401 0.53 2.37 20.04
N PRO A 402 0.41 3.70 20.19
CA PRO A 402 -0.64 4.31 20.99
C PRO A 402 -2.04 4.08 20.38
N GLU A 403 -3.09 3.98 21.21
CA GLU A 403 -4.46 3.83 20.70
C GLU A 403 -4.88 5.02 19.81
N GLY A 404 -5.59 4.72 18.71
CA GLY A 404 -6.01 5.73 17.72
C GLY A 404 -4.90 6.23 16.79
N TYR A 405 -3.74 5.58 16.80
CA TYR A 405 -2.67 5.74 15.81
C TYR A 405 -2.52 4.46 14.98
N ILE A 406 -1.93 4.59 13.79
CA ILE A 406 -1.42 3.49 12.97
C ILE A 406 0.11 3.54 12.93
N LEU A 407 0.75 2.41 12.71
CA LEU A 407 2.20 2.30 12.58
C LEU A 407 2.62 2.32 11.12
N LYS A 408 3.64 3.12 10.82
CA LYS A 408 4.28 3.25 9.52
C LYS A 408 5.72 2.78 9.63
N LEU A 409 6.14 1.87 8.75
CA LEU A 409 7.50 1.37 8.63
C LEU A 409 8.14 1.87 7.33
N HIS A 410 9.25 2.60 7.44
CA HIS A 410 10.01 3.13 6.32
C HIS A 410 11.38 2.44 6.23
N PHE A 411 11.71 1.85 5.08
CA PHE A 411 13.02 1.23 4.85
C PHE A 411 14.07 2.27 4.44
N ASN A 412 15.18 2.29 5.16
CA ASN A 412 16.32 3.15 4.82
C ASN A 412 17.34 2.41 3.96
N GLU A 413 17.53 1.12 4.25
CA GLU A 413 18.47 0.21 3.59
C GLU A 413 17.83 -1.21 3.60
N PHE A 414 17.92 -1.96 2.50
CA PHE A 414 17.33 -3.29 2.36
C PHE A 414 18.11 -4.14 1.34
N GLY A 415 18.38 -5.40 1.68
CA GLY A 415 19.02 -6.40 0.83
C GLY A 415 18.95 -7.78 1.47
N THR A 416 18.21 -8.70 0.85
CA THR A 416 18.13 -10.12 1.21
C THR A 416 18.25 -10.99 -0.04
N GLU A 417 18.39 -12.32 0.11
CA GLU A 417 18.39 -13.22 -1.05
C GLU A 417 17.10 -13.05 -1.89
N MET A 418 17.28 -12.87 -3.21
CA MET A 418 16.18 -12.72 -4.15
C MET A 418 15.62 -14.09 -4.55
N SER A 419 14.33 -14.34 -4.29
CA SER A 419 13.66 -15.58 -4.67
C SER A 419 12.20 -15.37 -5.05
N HIS A 420 11.68 -16.22 -5.94
CA HIS A 420 10.27 -16.17 -6.36
C HIS A 420 9.35 -16.54 -5.18
N GLN A 421 8.45 -15.62 -4.83
CA GLN A 421 7.62 -15.63 -3.60
C GLN A 421 8.44 -15.65 -2.29
N CYS A 422 9.68 -15.14 -2.29
CA CYS A 422 10.51 -15.00 -1.08
C CYS A 422 10.66 -16.29 -0.26
N LYS A 423 10.93 -17.40 -0.95
CA LYS A 423 11.02 -18.77 -0.40
C LYS A 423 12.29 -19.08 0.38
N TYR A 424 13.32 -18.25 0.23
CA TYR A 424 14.57 -18.35 0.99
C TYR A 424 14.57 -17.27 2.07
N ASP A 425 15.43 -16.25 1.96
CA ASP A 425 15.45 -15.13 2.89
C ASP A 425 14.26 -14.19 2.70
N SER A 426 13.50 -13.92 3.77
CA SER A 426 12.27 -13.13 3.71
C SER A 426 12.07 -12.23 4.93
N LEU A 427 11.38 -11.12 4.70
CA LEU A 427 10.83 -10.23 5.72
C LEU A 427 9.30 -10.20 5.60
N LYS A 428 8.60 -10.82 6.54
CA LYS A 428 7.14 -10.80 6.66
C LYS A 428 6.71 -9.69 7.62
N ILE A 429 5.64 -8.96 7.31
CA ILE A 429 5.08 -7.89 8.15
C ILE A 429 3.59 -8.16 8.36
N TYR A 430 3.10 -8.04 9.58
CA TYR A 430 1.72 -8.34 9.98
C TYR A 430 1.07 -7.15 10.71
N ASP A 431 -0.24 -6.95 10.50
CA ASP A 431 -1.10 -5.91 11.05
C ASP A 431 -1.56 -6.19 12.49
N GLY A 432 -0.65 -6.72 13.29
CA GLY A 432 -0.89 -7.15 14.66
C GLY A 432 0.29 -7.93 15.24
N PRO A 433 0.20 -8.39 16.50
CA PRO A 433 1.29 -9.05 17.21
C PRO A 433 1.48 -10.55 16.92
N SER A 434 0.63 -11.20 16.11
CA SER A 434 0.68 -12.63 15.76
C SER A 434 0.66 -12.85 14.24
N VAL A 435 1.08 -14.04 13.80
CA VAL A 435 0.96 -14.49 12.41
C VAL A 435 -0.48 -14.76 11.97
N SER A 436 -1.42 -14.80 12.92
CA SER A 436 -2.87 -14.86 12.65
C SER A 436 -3.49 -13.51 12.30
N ASP A 437 -2.79 -12.40 12.57
CA ASP A 437 -3.20 -11.06 12.15
C ASP A 437 -2.89 -10.87 10.64
N GLY A 438 -3.51 -9.86 10.02
CA GLY A 438 -3.43 -9.69 8.56
C GLY A 438 -1.98 -9.48 8.09
N LEU A 439 -1.46 -10.37 7.26
CA LEU A 439 -0.18 -10.18 6.57
C LEU A 439 -0.27 -8.91 5.71
N ILE A 440 0.61 -7.95 5.96
CA ILE A 440 0.75 -6.69 5.22
C ILE A 440 1.65 -6.90 4.00
N ALA A 441 2.80 -7.55 4.19
CA ALA A 441 3.77 -7.76 3.11
C ALA A 441 4.67 -8.98 3.39
N THR A 442 5.15 -9.61 2.32
CA THR A 442 6.33 -10.49 2.34
C THR A 442 7.35 -9.94 1.35
N ILE A 443 8.56 -9.64 1.83
CA ILE A 443 9.54 -8.82 1.12
C ILE A 443 10.88 -9.55 1.07
N CYS A 444 11.53 -9.54 -0.10
CA CYS A 444 12.88 -10.08 -0.30
C CYS A 444 13.60 -9.40 -1.48
N GLY A 445 14.90 -9.66 -1.63
CA GLY A 445 15.73 -9.10 -2.69
C GLY A 445 16.44 -7.81 -2.27
N ASN A 446 16.97 -7.07 -3.25
CA ASN A 446 17.88 -5.93 -3.08
C ASN A 446 17.27 -4.55 -3.38
N ARG A 447 16.00 -4.51 -3.79
CA ARG A 447 15.26 -3.27 -4.05
C ARG A 447 14.73 -2.70 -2.73
N LEU A 448 14.90 -1.39 -2.52
CA LEU A 448 14.32 -0.72 -1.37
C LEU A 448 12.77 -0.85 -1.40
N PRO A 449 12.13 -1.42 -0.37
CA PRO A 449 10.68 -1.58 -0.33
C PRO A 449 9.94 -0.24 -0.22
N HIS A 450 8.61 -0.30 -0.42
CA HIS A 450 7.74 0.84 -0.19
C HIS A 450 7.57 1.13 1.32
N GLU A 451 6.88 2.22 1.66
CA GLU A 451 6.51 2.51 3.05
C GLU A 451 5.30 1.66 3.44
N GLU A 452 5.46 0.80 4.45
CA GLU A 452 4.43 -0.14 4.88
C GLU A 452 3.61 0.43 6.04
N TRP A 453 2.31 0.15 6.07
CA TRP A 453 1.37 0.74 7.04
C TRP A 453 0.48 -0.33 7.67
N SER A 454 0.42 -0.35 9.00
CA SER A 454 -0.62 -1.10 9.72
C SER A 454 -1.97 -0.39 9.64
N LYS A 455 -3.06 -1.15 9.77
CA LYS A 455 -4.44 -0.64 9.91
C LYS A 455 -4.82 -0.57 11.39
N THR A 456 -4.17 -1.37 12.24
CA THR A 456 -4.23 -1.29 13.71
C THR A 456 -3.10 -0.44 14.30
N ASN A 457 -3.10 -0.25 15.62
CA ASN A 457 -1.98 0.36 16.33
C ASN A 457 -0.80 -0.61 16.58
N ASN A 458 -0.88 -1.87 16.12
CA ASN A 458 0.13 -2.89 16.35
C ASN A 458 0.73 -3.38 15.02
N MET A 459 1.98 -3.80 15.04
CA MET A 459 2.68 -4.33 13.86
C MET A 459 3.72 -5.36 14.29
N MET A 460 3.76 -6.53 13.66
CA MET A 460 4.85 -7.50 13.85
C MET A 460 5.67 -7.60 12.58
N VAL A 461 6.99 -7.62 12.73
CA VAL A 461 7.97 -7.78 11.66
C VAL A 461 8.77 -9.05 11.94
N VAL A 462 8.82 -9.99 11.01
CA VAL A 462 9.49 -11.28 11.13
C VAL A 462 10.50 -11.43 10.00
N PHE A 463 11.78 -11.49 10.33
CA PHE A 463 12.86 -11.80 9.39
C PHE A 463 13.28 -13.27 9.54
N THR A 464 13.46 -13.96 8.42
CA THR A 464 13.98 -15.33 8.36
C THR A 464 15.08 -15.44 7.31
N SER A 465 16.20 -16.09 7.66
CA SER A 465 17.22 -16.50 6.69
C SER A 465 17.43 -18.01 6.59
N ASP A 466 17.80 -18.45 5.39
CA ASP A 466 18.12 -19.79 4.92
C ASP A 466 19.55 -20.21 5.35
N LYS A 467 20.02 -21.41 4.97
CA LYS A 467 21.35 -21.96 5.31
C LYS A 467 22.49 -21.44 4.42
N VAL A 468 22.23 -20.64 3.39
CA VAL A 468 23.20 -20.06 2.44
C VAL A 468 22.78 -18.66 1.98
N TYR A 469 23.68 -17.94 1.30
CA TYR A 469 23.42 -16.69 0.56
C TYR A 469 22.89 -15.46 1.33
N HIS A 470 23.53 -15.15 2.47
CA HIS A 470 23.30 -13.88 3.17
C HIS A 470 23.69 -12.60 2.38
N ASP A 471 22.91 -11.52 2.54
CA ASP A 471 23.20 -10.16 2.05
C ASP A 471 23.26 -9.13 3.23
N ILE A 472 23.19 -7.83 2.97
CA ILE A 472 23.34 -6.75 3.97
C ILE A 472 22.23 -6.70 5.03
N GLY A 473 21.07 -7.29 4.73
CA GLY A 473 19.87 -7.27 5.57
C GLY A 473 19.09 -5.97 5.44
N PHE A 474 18.45 -5.52 6.50
CA PHE A 474 17.67 -4.28 6.43
C PHE A 474 17.84 -3.39 7.66
N ARG A 475 17.56 -2.11 7.46
CA ARG A 475 17.35 -1.11 8.50
C ARG A 475 16.09 -0.31 8.18
N ALA A 476 15.13 -0.36 9.08
CA ALA A 476 13.83 0.30 8.94
C ALA A 476 13.48 1.16 10.16
N VAL A 477 12.80 2.27 9.92
CA VAL A 477 12.35 3.22 10.95
C VAL A 477 10.84 3.10 11.10
N PHE A 478 10.36 2.87 12.32
CA PHE A 478 8.93 2.82 12.64
C PHE A 478 8.45 4.13 13.26
N THR A 479 7.24 4.57 12.90
CA THR A 479 6.61 5.81 13.38
C THR A 479 5.12 5.57 13.65
N ALA A 480 4.55 6.23 14.67
CA ALA A 480 3.12 6.21 14.92
C ALA A 480 2.47 7.47 14.34
N VAL A 481 1.45 7.30 13.50
CA VAL A 481 0.78 8.37 12.75
C VAL A 481 -0.72 8.38 13.09
N LYS A 482 -1.34 9.57 13.16
CA LYS A 482 -2.79 9.69 13.35
C LYS A 482 -3.54 9.56 12.01
N PRO A 483 -4.59 8.72 11.89
CA PRO A 483 -5.29 8.47 10.62
C PRO A 483 -5.85 9.72 9.90
N ASN A 484 -6.04 10.84 10.61
CA ASN A 484 -6.62 12.07 10.05
C ASN A 484 -5.71 12.80 9.03
N ASP A 485 -4.44 12.41 8.88
CA ASP A 485 -3.50 12.97 7.90
C ASP A 485 -3.37 12.13 6.60
N HIS A 486 -4.17 11.06 6.44
CA HIS A 486 -4.23 10.27 5.21
C HIS A 486 -5.62 10.30 4.59
N GLN A 487 -5.71 10.67 3.30
CA GLN A 487 -6.91 10.42 2.50
C GLN A 487 -6.97 8.92 2.15
N VAL A 488 -7.66 8.15 2.98
CA VAL A 488 -7.96 6.74 2.66
C VAL A 488 -9.11 6.71 1.66
N THR A 489 -8.79 6.45 0.39
CA THR A 489 -9.78 6.23 -0.68
C THR A 489 -10.17 4.77 -0.79
N ASP A 490 -10.79 4.23 0.26
CA ASP A 490 -11.44 2.91 0.18
C ASP A 490 -12.84 3.07 -0.41
N ILE A 491 -12.94 2.94 -1.74
CA ILE A 491 -14.22 2.84 -2.46
C ILE A 491 -14.22 1.57 -3.29
N ALA A 492 -14.79 0.52 -2.69
CA ALA A 492 -15.36 -0.69 -3.31
C ALA A 492 -15.11 -0.85 -4.83
N ALA A 493 -13.99 -1.47 -5.19
CA ALA A 493 -13.53 -1.57 -6.57
C ALA A 493 -14.39 -2.51 -7.44
N CYS A 494 -14.91 -3.60 -6.86
CA CYS A 494 -15.42 -4.73 -7.64
C CYS A 494 -16.85 -5.14 -7.24
N THR A 495 -17.82 -4.28 -7.54
CA THR A 495 -19.26 -4.53 -7.33
C THR A 495 -20.04 -4.89 -8.60
N GLY A 496 -19.35 -5.04 -9.74
CA GLY A 496 -19.95 -5.28 -11.05
C GLY A 496 -20.69 -4.08 -11.66
N THR A 497 -20.80 -2.95 -10.94
CA THR A 497 -21.31 -1.68 -11.45
C THR A 497 -20.18 -0.65 -11.58
N PRO A 498 -20.10 0.14 -12.67
CA PRO A 498 -19.00 1.08 -12.86
C PRO A 498 -18.91 2.17 -11.78
N SER A 499 -17.76 2.26 -11.11
CA SER A 499 -17.44 3.39 -10.22
C SER A 499 -17.20 4.65 -11.04
N VAL A 500 -17.99 5.70 -10.78
CA VAL A 500 -17.99 6.95 -11.58
C VAL A 500 -17.19 8.04 -10.89
N PHE A 501 -16.15 8.52 -11.56
CA PHE A 501 -15.29 9.62 -11.13
C PHE A 501 -15.55 10.89 -11.94
N GLY A 502 -15.58 12.04 -11.26
CA GLY A 502 -15.74 13.37 -11.86
C GLY A 502 -14.86 14.45 -11.24
N GLY A 503 -13.80 14.07 -10.52
CA GLY A 503 -12.78 14.99 -10.02
C GLY A 503 -11.85 15.46 -11.14
N THR A 504 -11.12 16.56 -10.95
CA THR A 504 -10.10 17.00 -11.92
C THR A 504 -8.88 16.08 -11.99
N SER A 505 -8.72 15.24 -10.96
CA SER A 505 -7.73 14.17 -10.87
C SER A 505 -8.18 13.16 -9.82
N GLY A 506 -7.58 11.97 -9.81
CA GLY A 506 -7.79 10.95 -8.79
C GLY A 506 -6.98 9.68 -9.04
N THR A 507 -7.07 8.73 -8.12
CA THR A 507 -6.38 7.43 -8.18
C THR A 507 -7.39 6.31 -8.41
N ILE A 508 -7.00 5.30 -9.18
CA ILE A 508 -7.74 4.06 -9.42
C ILE A 508 -6.79 2.92 -9.06
N LEU A 509 -7.24 2.07 -8.13
CA LEU A 509 -6.52 0.90 -7.66
C LEU A 509 -7.28 -0.36 -8.07
N SER A 510 -6.59 -1.45 -8.37
CA SER A 510 -7.22 -2.78 -8.46
C SER A 510 -7.71 -3.26 -7.08
N ASP A 511 -8.53 -4.31 -7.04
CA ASP A 511 -9.00 -4.86 -5.76
C ASP A 511 -7.81 -5.38 -4.93
N LEU A 512 -7.86 -5.14 -3.63
CA LEU A 512 -6.78 -5.46 -2.67
C LEU A 512 -5.39 -4.88 -3.01
N TYR A 513 -5.29 -3.88 -3.89
CA TYR A 513 -3.99 -3.33 -4.29
C TYR A 513 -3.24 -2.67 -3.13
N ASP A 514 -2.14 -3.30 -2.74
CA ASP A 514 -1.07 -2.79 -1.87
C ASP A 514 0.31 -2.83 -2.56
N GLY A 515 0.41 -3.47 -3.73
CA GLY A 515 1.64 -3.66 -4.49
C GLY A 515 2.40 -4.96 -4.20
N VAL A 516 1.85 -5.85 -3.35
CA VAL A 516 2.46 -7.15 -2.95
C VAL A 516 1.46 -8.31 -2.83
N THR A 517 0.15 -8.02 -2.72
CA THR A 517 -0.94 -8.99 -2.71
C THR A 517 -1.45 -9.22 -4.12
N GLU A 518 -1.58 -10.49 -4.52
CA GLU A 518 -2.21 -10.88 -5.79
C GLU A 518 -3.70 -10.49 -5.77
N TYR A 519 -4.22 -9.88 -6.84
CA TYR A 519 -5.65 -9.58 -6.91
C TYR A 519 -6.48 -10.88 -6.92
N PRO A 520 -7.72 -10.87 -6.39
CA PRO A 520 -8.60 -12.03 -6.45
C PRO A 520 -8.89 -12.55 -7.87
N ASN A 521 -9.09 -13.86 -7.98
CA ASN A 521 -9.55 -14.51 -9.21
C ASN A 521 -11.05 -14.20 -9.47
N ASN A 522 -11.49 -14.32 -10.71
CA ASN A 522 -12.87 -14.12 -11.19
C ASN A 522 -13.42 -12.69 -11.02
N LEU A 523 -12.56 -11.67 -11.10
CA LEU A 523 -12.95 -10.27 -11.01
C LEU A 523 -13.56 -9.75 -12.32
N ASN A 524 -14.47 -8.76 -12.18
CA ASN A 524 -14.97 -7.95 -13.29
C ASN A 524 -15.25 -6.54 -12.76
N CYS A 525 -14.19 -5.75 -12.68
CA CYS A 525 -14.17 -4.44 -12.04
C CYS A 525 -14.21 -3.36 -13.12
N GLN A 526 -14.99 -2.31 -12.90
CA GLN A 526 -15.31 -1.32 -13.93
C GLN A 526 -15.25 0.08 -13.35
N TRP A 527 -14.61 1.00 -14.08
CA TRP A 527 -14.46 2.40 -13.69
C TRP A 527 -14.77 3.32 -14.87
N LYS A 528 -15.28 4.50 -14.55
CA LYS A 528 -15.70 5.49 -15.55
C LYS A 528 -15.29 6.89 -15.11
N ILE A 529 -14.52 7.57 -15.95
CA ILE A 529 -14.08 8.94 -15.72
C ILE A 529 -14.89 9.86 -16.64
N ASP A 530 -15.63 10.80 -16.05
CA ASP A 530 -16.43 11.79 -16.77
C ASP A 530 -15.79 13.18 -16.67
N ALA A 531 -15.24 13.67 -17.78
CA ALA A 531 -14.68 15.01 -17.89
C ALA A 531 -15.68 16.03 -18.46
N PRO A 532 -15.52 17.34 -18.17
CA PRO A 532 -16.29 18.40 -18.83
C PRO A 532 -16.10 18.39 -20.35
N VAL A 533 -17.13 18.81 -21.09
CA VAL A 533 -17.09 18.89 -22.56
C VAL A 533 -15.93 19.79 -23.02
N GLY A 534 -15.11 19.30 -23.95
CA GLY A 534 -13.92 20.01 -24.45
C GLY A 534 -12.65 19.79 -23.62
N LYS A 535 -12.66 18.83 -22.69
CA LYS A 535 -11.49 18.34 -21.95
C LYS A 535 -11.14 16.92 -22.39
N VAL A 536 -9.89 16.54 -22.16
CA VAL A 536 -9.37 15.17 -22.32
C VAL A 536 -8.95 14.59 -20.97
N ILE A 537 -8.86 13.27 -20.89
CA ILE A 537 -8.47 12.53 -19.69
C ILE A 537 -7.12 11.87 -19.98
N THR A 538 -6.10 12.20 -19.20
CA THR A 538 -4.81 11.48 -19.22
C THR A 538 -4.74 10.57 -18.00
N LEU A 539 -4.68 9.27 -18.27
CA LEU A 539 -4.45 8.18 -17.33
C LEU A 539 -2.93 7.88 -17.29
N TRP A 540 -2.37 7.73 -16.10
CA TRP A 540 -0.96 7.44 -15.82
C TRP A 540 -0.85 6.12 -15.08
N PHE A 541 0.14 5.30 -15.44
CA PHE A 541 0.39 4.00 -14.82
C PHE A 541 1.55 4.14 -13.82
N ASN A 542 1.23 4.16 -12.53
CA ASN A 542 2.23 4.25 -11.47
C ASN A 542 2.86 2.87 -11.18
N ALA A 543 2.06 1.82 -11.31
CA ALA A 543 2.44 0.41 -11.30
C ALA A 543 1.32 -0.41 -11.96
N PHE A 544 1.67 -1.48 -12.66
CA PHE A 544 0.72 -2.40 -13.28
C PHE A 544 1.35 -3.79 -13.45
N GLU A 545 0.62 -4.81 -13.02
CA GLU A 545 0.98 -6.21 -13.16
C GLU A 545 -0.29 -7.07 -13.20
N ALA A 546 -0.46 -7.86 -14.26
CA ALA A 546 -1.50 -8.88 -14.40
C ALA A 546 -0.90 -10.16 -14.99
N GLU A 547 -1.64 -11.27 -15.03
CA GLU A 547 -1.15 -12.51 -15.64
C GLU A 547 -0.68 -12.27 -17.10
N SER A 548 0.48 -12.82 -17.45
CA SER A 548 1.11 -12.55 -18.76
C SER A 548 0.74 -13.62 -19.78
N THR A 549 0.05 -13.24 -20.86
CA THR A 549 -0.23 -14.12 -22.01
C THR A 549 -0.04 -13.41 -23.34
N GLU A 550 0.28 -14.18 -24.39
CA GLU A 550 0.56 -13.73 -25.76
C GLU A 550 -0.56 -12.85 -26.38
N ASN A 551 -1.81 -12.97 -25.91
CA ASN A 551 -2.95 -12.19 -26.38
C ASN A 551 -3.73 -11.49 -25.26
N CYS A 552 -3.23 -11.50 -24.01
CA CYS A 552 -3.94 -10.99 -22.83
C CYS A 552 -5.34 -11.59 -22.62
N ASP A 553 -5.51 -12.90 -22.84
CA ASP A 553 -6.84 -13.55 -22.88
C ASP A 553 -7.33 -14.15 -21.55
N TYR A 554 -6.47 -14.25 -20.55
CA TYR A 554 -6.82 -14.61 -19.18
C TYR A 554 -7.10 -13.32 -18.39
N ASP A 555 -6.10 -12.79 -17.67
CA ASP A 555 -6.22 -11.53 -16.93
C ASP A 555 -5.84 -10.31 -17.78
N TYR A 556 -6.67 -9.27 -17.76
CA TYR A 556 -6.38 -8.05 -18.53
C TYR A 556 -7.14 -6.79 -18.05
N LEU A 557 -6.53 -5.64 -18.29
CA LEU A 557 -7.15 -4.31 -18.20
C LEU A 557 -7.39 -3.76 -19.60
N SER A 558 -8.67 -3.59 -19.97
CA SER A 558 -9.05 -2.85 -21.18
C SER A 558 -9.35 -1.38 -20.87
N VAL A 559 -8.73 -0.47 -21.63
CA VAL A 559 -8.96 0.98 -21.53
C VAL A 559 -9.65 1.46 -22.80
N TYR A 560 -10.79 2.16 -22.65
CA TYR A 560 -11.61 2.64 -23.75
C TYR A 560 -11.78 4.17 -23.71
N ASP A 561 -11.63 4.81 -24.85
CA ASP A 561 -12.07 6.18 -25.08
C ASP A 561 -13.57 6.18 -25.38
N GLY A 562 -14.36 6.57 -24.38
CA GLY A 562 -15.82 6.49 -24.43
C GLY A 562 -16.48 6.29 -23.06
N LYS A 563 -17.81 6.12 -23.09
CA LYS A 563 -18.65 6.01 -21.88
C LYS A 563 -18.78 4.60 -21.31
N ASN A 564 -18.33 3.60 -22.06
CA ASN A 564 -18.48 2.15 -21.81
C ASN A 564 -17.59 1.38 -22.79
N SER A 565 -17.60 0.05 -22.71
CA SER A 565 -16.86 -0.88 -23.60
C SER A 565 -17.30 -0.90 -25.07
N TYR A 566 -18.27 -0.07 -25.49
CA TYR A 566 -18.53 0.22 -26.91
C TYR A 566 -17.76 1.44 -27.44
N GLY A 567 -16.92 2.07 -26.60
CA GLY A 567 -15.98 3.10 -27.00
C GLY A 567 -14.86 2.56 -27.89
N ARG A 568 -13.98 3.44 -28.36
CA ARG A 568 -12.75 3.02 -29.05
C ARG A 568 -11.85 2.36 -27.99
N LEU A 569 -11.49 1.09 -28.18
CA LEU A 569 -10.43 0.47 -27.39
C LEU A 569 -9.14 1.26 -27.65
N MET A 570 -8.55 1.78 -26.59
CA MET A 570 -7.23 2.40 -26.61
C MET A 570 -6.17 1.33 -26.45
N ASP A 571 -6.35 0.44 -25.48
CA ASP A 571 -5.37 -0.58 -25.10
C ASP A 571 -6.02 -1.77 -24.36
N LYS A 572 -5.39 -2.94 -24.41
CA LYS A 572 -5.74 -4.18 -23.68
C LYS A 572 -4.45 -4.74 -23.07
N LEU A 573 -4.23 -4.41 -21.79
CA LEU A 573 -2.97 -4.62 -21.09
C LEU A 573 -3.00 -5.88 -20.22
N CYS A 574 -1.88 -6.61 -20.18
CA CYS A 574 -1.62 -7.72 -19.27
C CYS A 574 -0.10 -7.87 -19.03
N GLY A 575 0.31 -8.81 -18.19
CA GLY A 575 1.72 -8.95 -17.82
C GLY A 575 2.27 -7.74 -17.07
N MET A 576 3.58 -7.52 -17.17
CA MET A 576 4.31 -6.37 -16.60
C MET A 576 4.64 -5.29 -17.65
N VAL A 577 4.10 -5.36 -18.86
CA VAL A 577 4.38 -4.43 -19.96
C VAL A 577 3.19 -3.50 -20.15
N TYR A 578 3.40 -2.20 -19.91
CA TYR A 578 2.36 -1.18 -19.95
C TYR A 578 2.93 0.19 -20.35
N PRO A 579 2.12 1.07 -20.97
CA PRO A 579 2.53 2.43 -21.32
C PRO A 579 2.63 3.33 -20.08
N GLU A 580 3.47 4.37 -20.12
CA GLU A 580 3.55 5.37 -19.04
C GLU A 580 2.19 6.06 -18.81
N LYS A 581 1.49 6.39 -19.91
CA LYS A 581 0.21 7.10 -19.89
C LYS A 581 -0.63 6.83 -21.14
N LEU A 582 -1.94 6.97 -21.01
CA LEU A 582 -2.92 6.95 -22.10
C LEU A 582 -3.76 8.24 -22.04
N THR A 583 -3.94 8.94 -23.16
CA THR A 583 -4.76 10.18 -23.22
C THR A 583 -5.93 10.02 -24.17
N SER A 584 -7.15 10.28 -23.69
CA SER A 584 -8.37 10.19 -24.49
C SER A 584 -8.49 11.34 -25.51
N GLU A 585 -9.19 11.10 -26.62
CA GLU A 585 -9.65 12.12 -27.55
C GLU A 585 -11.01 12.68 -27.11
N THR A 586 -11.85 11.87 -26.44
CA THR A 586 -13.14 12.32 -25.89
C THR A 586 -13.05 12.74 -24.42
N ASN A 587 -14.14 13.34 -23.91
CA ASN A 587 -14.27 13.73 -22.51
C ASN A 587 -14.76 12.58 -21.60
N HIS A 588 -14.64 11.33 -22.04
CA HIS A 588 -15.07 10.15 -21.29
C HIS A 588 -14.02 9.02 -21.44
N MET A 589 -13.64 8.39 -20.34
CA MET A 589 -12.76 7.21 -20.36
C MET A 589 -13.41 6.10 -19.53
N PHE A 590 -13.39 4.87 -20.04
CA PHE A 590 -13.94 3.70 -19.37
C PHE A 590 -12.86 2.63 -19.25
N LEU A 591 -12.68 2.09 -18.04
CA LEU A 591 -11.70 1.06 -17.73
C LEU A 591 -12.45 -0.19 -17.27
N GLN A 592 -12.03 -1.36 -17.74
CA GLN A 592 -12.55 -2.65 -17.30
C GLN A 592 -11.40 -3.61 -17.04
N PHE A 593 -11.31 -4.12 -15.81
CA PHE A 593 -10.39 -5.19 -15.44
C PHE A 593 -11.15 -6.51 -15.27
N VAL A 594 -10.60 -7.59 -15.81
CA VAL A 594 -11.13 -8.94 -15.73
C VAL A 594 -10.02 -9.87 -15.27
N SER A 595 -10.31 -10.77 -14.33
CA SER A 595 -9.44 -11.90 -14.00
C SER A 595 -10.15 -13.26 -14.14
N ASP A 596 -9.37 -14.30 -14.39
CA ASP A 596 -9.78 -15.67 -14.71
C ASP A 596 -9.90 -16.55 -13.44
N GLU A 597 -9.98 -17.88 -13.54
CA GLU A 597 -10.10 -18.76 -12.38
C GLU A 597 -8.78 -19.04 -11.60
N SER A 598 -7.62 -18.58 -12.10
CA SER A 598 -6.27 -18.89 -11.60
C SER A 598 -5.26 -17.74 -11.74
N SER A 599 -4.07 -17.89 -11.14
CA SER A 599 -2.85 -17.10 -11.47
C SER A 599 -2.93 -15.56 -11.41
N GLY A 600 -3.33 -14.98 -10.28
CA GLY A 600 -3.31 -13.51 -10.11
C GLY A 600 -1.91 -12.88 -10.13
N GLY A 601 -1.84 -11.60 -10.50
CA GLY A 601 -0.67 -10.72 -10.35
C GLY A 601 -0.89 -9.61 -9.31
N PHE A 602 0.12 -8.77 -9.05
CA PHE A 602 0.05 -7.73 -8.00
C PHE A 602 -0.84 -6.51 -8.33
N GLY A 603 -1.54 -6.52 -9.47
CA GLY A 603 -2.55 -5.53 -9.82
C GLY A 603 -1.98 -4.18 -10.24
N PHE A 604 -2.75 -3.10 -10.06
CA PHE A 604 -2.37 -1.79 -10.58
C PHE A 604 -2.75 -0.60 -9.70
N ASN A 605 -1.91 0.43 -9.84
CA ASN A 605 -2.13 1.79 -9.35
C ASN A 605 -2.05 2.75 -10.52
N LEU A 606 -3.19 3.35 -10.84
CA LEU A 606 -3.34 4.31 -11.91
C LEU A 606 -3.73 5.67 -11.33
N THR A 607 -3.27 6.76 -11.92
CA THR A 607 -3.78 8.10 -11.60
C THR A 607 -4.30 8.77 -12.86
N TYR A 608 -5.42 9.49 -12.77
CA TYR A 608 -5.97 10.24 -13.89
C TYR A 608 -5.94 11.74 -13.62
N THR A 609 -5.89 12.51 -14.71
CA THR A 609 -5.92 13.98 -14.71
C THR A 609 -6.78 14.49 -15.87
N ILE A 610 -7.49 15.60 -15.67
CA ILE A 610 -8.36 16.20 -16.69
C ILE A 610 -7.74 17.47 -17.26
N GLY A 611 -7.28 17.38 -18.51
CA GLY A 611 -6.54 18.43 -19.22
C GLY A 611 -7.34 19.13 -20.31
N ASN A 612 -6.78 20.20 -20.86
CA ASN A 612 -7.18 20.64 -22.21
C ASN A 612 -6.60 19.64 -23.23
N PRO A 613 -7.29 19.34 -24.34
CA PRO A 613 -6.66 18.66 -25.47
C PRO A 613 -5.42 19.45 -25.91
N LEU A 614 -4.32 18.74 -26.16
CA LEU A 614 -3.10 19.34 -26.69
C LEU A 614 -3.36 19.84 -28.13
N PRO A 615 -2.89 21.04 -28.51
CA PRO A 615 -2.97 21.47 -29.90
C PRO A 615 -2.10 20.57 -30.77
N THR A 616 -2.65 20.14 -31.91
CA THR A 616 -1.92 19.36 -32.91
C THR A 616 -1.04 20.29 -33.75
N CYS A 617 0.28 20.14 -33.62
CA CYS A 617 1.24 20.69 -34.58
C CYS A 617 1.20 19.85 -35.88
N SER A 618 1.68 20.40 -37.00
CA SER A 618 1.84 19.60 -38.22
C SER A 618 3.07 18.69 -38.13
N ASP A 619 3.13 17.64 -38.97
CA ASP A 619 4.26 16.69 -39.06
C ASP A 619 5.63 17.33 -39.37
N THR A 620 5.66 18.63 -39.69
CA THR A 620 6.88 19.42 -39.95
C THR A 620 7.26 20.36 -38.80
N GLU A 621 6.52 20.32 -37.70
CA GLU A 621 6.63 21.22 -36.56
C GLU A 621 6.84 20.45 -35.25
N PHE A 622 7.78 20.92 -34.45
CA PHE A 622 8.02 20.50 -33.07
C PHE A 622 7.12 21.27 -32.10
N ARG A 623 6.66 20.58 -31.05
CA ARG A 623 5.82 21.14 -29.99
C ARG A 623 6.66 21.54 -28.78
N CYS A 624 6.77 22.85 -28.54
CA CYS A 624 7.33 23.42 -27.32
C CYS A 624 6.56 22.96 -26.07
N ARG A 625 7.23 22.93 -24.92
CA ARG A 625 6.61 22.58 -23.63
C ARG A 625 5.49 23.53 -23.23
N ASP A 626 5.55 24.81 -23.61
CA ASP A 626 4.45 25.77 -23.46
C ASP A 626 3.30 25.62 -24.49
N THR A 627 3.31 24.55 -25.29
CA THR A 627 2.33 24.17 -26.34
C THR A 627 2.34 25.02 -27.62
N ARG A 628 3.33 25.89 -27.84
CA ARG A 628 3.58 26.49 -29.16
C ARG A 628 4.20 25.48 -30.13
N CYS A 629 3.91 25.64 -31.42
CA CYS A 629 4.56 24.88 -32.50
C CYS A 629 5.66 25.74 -33.15
N ILE A 630 6.83 25.14 -33.41
CA ILE A 630 7.94 25.73 -34.19
C ILE A 630 8.38 24.72 -35.26
N ALA A 631 8.99 25.17 -36.36
CA ALA A 631 9.49 24.23 -37.38
C ALA A 631 10.60 23.32 -36.82
N TYR A 632 10.67 22.04 -37.21
CA TYR A 632 11.75 21.13 -36.76
C TYR A 632 13.16 21.64 -37.04
N SER A 633 13.34 22.48 -38.07
CA SER A 633 14.62 23.15 -38.37
C SER A 633 15.06 24.18 -37.33
N LYS A 634 14.22 24.47 -36.33
CA LYS A 634 14.53 25.31 -35.18
C LYS A 634 14.93 24.51 -33.92
N VAL A 635 14.61 23.22 -33.86
CA VAL A 635 15.02 22.36 -32.75
C VAL A 635 16.53 22.14 -32.80
N CYS A 636 17.22 22.24 -31.66
CA CYS A 636 18.67 22.11 -31.57
C CYS A 636 19.45 23.03 -32.54
N ASN A 637 18.97 24.26 -32.74
CA ASN A 637 19.63 25.28 -33.57
C ASN A 637 20.59 26.19 -32.77
N GLY A 638 20.58 26.13 -31.43
CA GLY A 638 21.33 26.98 -30.51
C GLY A 638 20.60 28.26 -30.08
N HIS A 639 19.28 28.34 -30.26
CA HIS A 639 18.44 29.46 -29.87
C HIS A 639 17.15 28.95 -29.22
N ASP A 640 16.76 29.60 -28.13
CA ASP A 640 15.48 29.39 -27.46
C ASP A 640 14.33 29.98 -28.30
N ASP A 641 13.90 29.25 -29.33
CA ASP A 641 12.76 29.57 -30.19
C ASP A 641 11.43 29.22 -29.48
N CYS A 642 11.45 28.28 -28.54
CA CYS A 642 10.33 27.98 -27.65
C CYS A 642 10.11 29.00 -26.53
N GLY A 643 11.09 29.82 -26.15
CA GLY A 643 11.01 30.79 -25.05
C GLY A 643 10.99 30.18 -23.63
N ASP A 644 11.12 28.86 -23.52
CA ASP A 644 11.25 28.08 -22.29
C ASP A 644 12.42 27.07 -22.31
N GLY A 645 13.22 27.09 -23.39
CA GLY A 645 14.37 26.23 -23.64
C GLY A 645 14.05 24.77 -24.00
N SER A 646 12.77 24.40 -24.22
CA SER A 646 12.39 23.00 -24.46
C SER A 646 12.95 22.42 -25.77
N ASP A 647 13.13 23.25 -26.80
CA ASP A 647 13.75 22.94 -28.08
C ASP A 647 15.27 22.71 -28.04
N GLU A 648 15.93 23.24 -26.99
CA GLU A 648 17.39 23.17 -26.81
C GLU A 648 17.83 22.21 -25.67
N LEU A 649 16.87 21.58 -24.98
CA LEU A 649 17.11 20.80 -23.76
C LEU A 649 18.06 19.59 -23.97
N VAL A 650 17.99 18.94 -25.12
CA VAL A 650 18.71 17.67 -25.41
C VAL A 650 19.47 17.76 -26.74
N CYS A 651 20.32 18.79 -26.85
CA CYS A 651 21.08 19.07 -28.08
C CYS A 651 22.58 18.87 -27.92
N GLY A 652 23.03 18.44 -26.73
CA GLY A 652 24.45 18.25 -26.40
C GLY A 652 25.23 19.57 -26.32
N ASN A 653 24.96 20.34 -25.25
CA ASN A 653 25.63 21.56 -24.77
C ASN A 653 26.23 22.53 -25.82
N ASP A 654 25.69 23.76 -25.90
CA ASP A 654 26.35 24.94 -26.49
C ASP A 654 26.96 24.74 -27.90
N GLY A 655 26.38 23.86 -28.71
CA GLY A 655 26.87 23.57 -30.06
C GLY A 655 28.19 22.77 -30.10
N THR A 656 28.45 21.96 -29.08
CA THR A 656 29.67 21.12 -28.96
C THR A 656 29.47 19.64 -29.31
N CYS A 657 28.23 19.16 -29.40
CA CYS A 657 27.88 17.79 -29.81
C CYS A 657 28.53 17.35 -31.14
N GLY A 658 28.68 16.03 -31.32
CA GLY A 658 29.00 15.41 -32.62
C GLY A 658 30.37 15.79 -33.19
N ARG A 659 31.29 16.31 -32.36
CA ARG A 659 32.62 16.79 -32.80
C ARG A 659 33.73 16.01 -32.08
N PRO A 660 34.18 14.87 -32.65
CA PRO A 660 35.21 14.06 -32.01
C PRO A 660 36.58 14.76 -32.10
N ALA A 661 37.30 14.84 -30.98
CA ALA A 661 38.64 15.41 -30.92
C ALA A 661 39.63 14.62 -31.81
N ILE A 662 39.48 13.30 -31.82
CA ILE A 662 40.22 12.37 -32.68
C ILE A 662 39.38 12.10 -33.92
N LYS A 663 39.85 12.52 -35.10
CA LYS A 663 39.08 12.40 -36.35
C LYS A 663 38.98 10.94 -36.83
N PRO A 664 37.78 10.43 -37.12
CA PRO A 664 37.59 9.09 -37.67
C PRO A 664 38.02 8.97 -39.14
N ILE A 665 38.10 7.74 -39.65
CA ILE A 665 38.41 7.46 -41.06
C ILE A 665 37.11 7.43 -41.88
N GLU A 666 36.97 8.34 -42.84
CA GLU A 666 35.73 8.53 -43.63
C GLU A 666 35.70 7.76 -44.97
N SER A 667 36.69 6.91 -45.26
CA SER A 667 36.76 6.14 -46.52
C SER A 667 36.75 4.63 -46.29
N ASN A 668 36.36 3.85 -47.31
CA ASN A 668 36.49 2.39 -47.33
C ASN A 668 37.67 1.96 -48.23
N THR A 669 38.60 1.18 -47.66
CA THR A 669 39.68 0.50 -48.38
C THR A 669 39.33 -0.98 -48.48
N ARG A 670 39.26 -1.53 -49.71
CA ARG A 670 38.80 -2.90 -50.05
C ARG A 670 39.29 -4.03 -49.11
N ILE A 671 38.59 -4.24 -48.00
CA ILE A 671 38.50 -5.49 -47.23
C ILE A 671 37.04 -5.59 -46.74
N VAL A 672 36.51 -6.82 -46.70
CA VAL A 672 35.12 -7.17 -46.37
C VAL A 672 34.96 -7.17 -44.83
N GLY A 673 33.80 -6.78 -44.30
CA GLY A 673 33.48 -6.85 -42.85
C GLY A 673 33.90 -5.66 -41.99
N GLY A 674 34.14 -4.47 -42.58
CA GLY A 674 34.48 -3.24 -41.84
C GLY A 674 35.97 -3.07 -41.55
N ARG A 675 36.33 -2.01 -40.81
CA ARG A 675 37.72 -1.74 -40.33
C ARG A 675 37.73 -1.53 -38.82
N GLU A 676 38.89 -1.66 -38.21
CA GLU A 676 39.11 -1.15 -36.84
C GLU A 676 38.93 0.37 -36.83
N ALA A 677 38.22 0.89 -35.83
CA ALA A 677 38.15 2.32 -35.56
C ALA A 677 39.51 2.86 -35.10
N ILE A 678 39.72 4.18 -35.20
CA ILE A 678 40.82 4.79 -34.46
C ILE A 678 40.40 4.82 -32.98
N PRO A 679 41.25 4.41 -32.02
CA PRO A 679 40.91 4.46 -30.60
C PRO A 679 40.31 5.81 -30.20
N ASN A 680 39.14 5.77 -29.57
CA ASN A 680 38.37 6.93 -29.12
C ASN A 680 37.94 7.94 -30.22
N SER A 681 37.95 7.59 -31.52
CA SER A 681 37.41 8.48 -32.57
C SER A 681 35.88 8.59 -32.60
N TRP A 682 35.19 7.81 -31.79
CA TRP A 682 33.73 7.74 -31.68
C TRP A 682 33.31 7.90 -30.20
N PRO A 683 33.48 9.11 -29.61
CA PRO A 683 33.42 9.32 -28.16
C PRO A 683 32.01 9.23 -27.55
N TRP A 684 30.97 9.10 -28.37
CA TRP A 684 29.58 8.86 -27.95
C TRP A 684 29.16 7.39 -28.00
N GLN A 685 30.00 6.49 -28.54
CA GLN A 685 29.76 5.06 -28.50
C GLN A 685 29.81 4.58 -27.04
N ILE A 686 28.79 3.85 -26.61
CA ILE A 686 28.85 3.05 -25.37
C ILE A 686 28.80 1.56 -25.66
N SER A 687 29.34 0.78 -24.73
CA SER A 687 29.12 -0.66 -24.59
C SER A 687 28.10 -0.87 -23.47
N MET A 688 26.95 -1.43 -23.79
CA MET A 688 25.98 -1.91 -22.82
C MET A 688 26.44 -3.28 -22.33
N LYS A 689 26.60 -3.40 -21.02
CA LYS A 689 27.05 -4.62 -20.33
C LYS A 689 25.89 -5.20 -19.52
N GLN A 690 25.50 -6.43 -19.82
CA GLN A 690 24.61 -7.25 -18.99
C GLN A 690 25.46 -8.35 -18.36
N TYR A 691 25.38 -8.52 -17.03
CA TYR A 691 26.20 -9.48 -16.26
C TYR A 691 27.72 -9.36 -16.55
N GLY A 692 28.19 -8.12 -16.80
CA GLY A 692 29.59 -7.82 -17.13
C GLY A 692 30.02 -8.18 -18.57
N ARG A 693 29.17 -8.81 -19.38
CA ARG A 693 29.42 -9.13 -20.79
C ARG A 693 28.77 -8.08 -21.70
N HIS A 694 29.40 -7.76 -22.82
CA HIS A 694 28.77 -6.93 -23.85
C HIS A 694 27.52 -7.61 -24.41
N SER A 695 26.42 -6.86 -24.47
CA SER A 695 25.14 -7.29 -25.02
C SER A 695 24.76 -6.43 -26.24
N CYS A 696 24.69 -5.11 -26.05
CA CYS A 696 24.40 -4.14 -27.11
C CYS A 696 25.30 -2.90 -27.09
N GLY A 697 25.25 -2.10 -28.14
CA GLY A 697 25.76 -0.73 -28.20
C GLY A 697 24.78 0.32 -27.65
N GLY A 698 25.11 1.58 -27.91
CA GLY A 698 24.31 2.75 -27.52
C GLY A 698 25.02 4.05 -27.88
N SER A 699 24.29 5.15 -27.78
CA SER A 699 24.74 6.50 -28.14
C SER A 699 24.52 7.50 -27.00
N ILE A 700 25.56 8.18 -26.53
CA ILE A 700 25.41 9.28 -25.57
C ILE A 700 24.79 10.49 -26.29
N ILE A 701 23.55 10.84 -25.96
CA ILE A 701 22.83 12.00 -26.53
C ILE A 701 22.87 13.23 -25.61
N HIS A 702 23.01 13.01 -24.30
CA HIS A 702 23.18 14.02 -23.26
C HIS A 702 24.07 13.43 -22.15
N PRO A 703 24.83 14.22 -21.34
CA PRO A 703 25.72 13.68 -20.31
C PRO A 703 25.10 12.57 -19.42
N GLN A 704 23.82 12.66 -19.08
CA GLN A 704 23.11 11.69 -18.25
C GLN A 704 22.12 10.77 -19.02
N TRP A 705 22.08 10.83 -20.35
CA TRP A 705 21.15 10.05 -21.17
C TRP A 705 21.80 9.37 -22.37
N VAL A 706 21.45 8.09 -22.55
CA VAL A 706 21.88 7.25 -23.67
C VAL A 706 20.66 6.77 -24.44
N ALA A 707 20.74 6.80 -25.76
CA ALA A 707 19.79 6.13 -26.66
C ALA A 707 20.35 4.77 -27.11
N THR A 708 19.49 3.76 -27.16
CA THR A 708 19.79 2.40 -27.65
C THR A 708 18.51 1.79 -28.24
N ALA A 709 18.55 0.52 -28.64
CA ALA A 709 17.40 -0.22 -29.16
C ALA A 709 16.52 -0.78 -28.02
N SER A 710 15.24 -1.03 -28.30
CA SER A 710 14.28 -1.64 -27.39
C SER A 710 14.50 -3.13 -27.25
N HIS A 711 14.75 -3.85 -28.34
CA HIS A 711 14.99 -5.30 -28.31
C HIS A 711 16.19 -5.69 -27.42
N CYS A 712 17.17 -4.79 -27.27
CA CYS A 712 18.31 -4.96 -26.35
C CYS A 712 17.95 -5.12 -24.86
N VAL A 713 16.74 -4.73 -24.46
CA VAL A 713 16.24 -4.82 -23.07
C VAL A 713 14.81 -5.37 -22.97
N GLU A 714 14.23 -5.88 -24.07
CA GLU A 714 12.84 -6.34 -24.06
C GLU A 714 12.63 -7.49 -23.06
N ASP A 715 13.51 -8.51 -23.12
CA ASP A 715 13.53 -9.71 -22.27
C ASP A 715 14.01 -9.46 -20.84
N ASN A 716 14.83 -8.42 -20.61
CA ASN A 716 15.46 -8.20 -19.30
C ASN A 716 15.71 -6.71 -19.03
N ARG A 717 14.77 -6.13 -18.27
CA ARG A 717 14.77 -4.73 -17.83
C ARG A 717 15.39 -4.53 -16.43
N ASN A 718 15.99 -5.56 -15.83
CA ASN A 718 16.65 -5.42 -14.54
C ASN A 718 17.95 -4.61 -14.67
N THR A 719 18.01 -3.49 -13.96
CA THR A 719 19.15 -2.55 -13.96
C THR A 719 20.36 -3.01 -13.14
N ASP A 720 20.22 -3.98 -12.23
CA ASP A 720 21.25 -4.36 -11.25
C ASP A 720 22.56 -4.81 -11.90
N HIS A 721 22.42 -5.60 -12.96
CA HIS A 721 23.51 -6.14 -13.76
C HIS A 721 23.73 -5.38 -15.08
N LEU A 722 23.00 -4.26 -15.28
CA LEU A 722 23.09 -3.40 -16.46
C LEU A 722 24.02 -2.22 -16.20
N THR A 723 25.14 -2.19 -16.91
CA THR A 723 26.11 -1.08 -16.83
C THR A 723 26.45 -0.54 -18.21
N ILE A 724 26.70 0.76 -18.26
CA ILE A 724 26.97 1.51 -19.50
C ILE A 724 28.42 1.98 -19.44
N GLU A 725 29.25 1.50 -20.36
CA GLU A 725 30.66 1.85 -20.44
C GLU A 725 30.94 2.74 -21.66
N ALA A 726 31.39 3.97 -21.43
CA ALA A 726 31.82 4.93 -22.46
C ALA A 726 33.34 5.05 -22.53
N GLY A 727 33.87 5.52 -23.67
CA GLY A 727 35.31 5.84 -23.81
C GLY A 727 36.22 4.61 -24.04
N LYS A 728 35.65 3.48 -24.45
CA LYS A 728 36.36 2.23 -24.72
C LYS A 728 36.71 2.04 -26.20
N HIS A 729 37.81 1.34 -26.44
CA HIS A 729 38.18 0.76 -27.73
C HIS A 729 38.15 -0.77 -27.66
N HIS A 730 38.58 -1.32 -26.52
CA HIS A 730 38.51 -2.74 -26.21
C HIS A 730 37.18 -3.10 -25.51
N GLU A 731 36.50 -4.12 -26.01
CA GLU A 731 35.24 -4.62 -25.46
C GLU A 731 35.44 -5.25 -24.07
N SER A 732 36.49 -6.06 -23.90
CA SER A 732 36.72 -6.92 -22.73
C SER A 732 37.92 -6.53 -21.86
N LYS A 733 38.53 -5.36 -22.11
CA LYS A 733 39.64 -4.82 -21.31
C LYS A 733 39.30 -3.43 -20.82
N ASP A 734 39.98 -3.01 -19.76
CA ASP A 734 39.92 -1.63 -19.28
C ASP A 734 40.77 -0.71 -20.16
N ASP A 735 40.15 0.36 -20.67
CA ASP A 735 40.86 1.43 -21.37
C ASP A 735 41.08 2.65 -20.44
N PRO A 736 42.19 3.42 -20.58
CA PRO A 736 42.59 4.45 -19.61
C PRO A 736 41.63 5.62 -19.40
N HIS A 737 40.65 5.78 -20.30
CA HIS A 737 39.69 6.88 -20.32
C HIS A 737 38.24 6.41 -20.19
N GLN A 738 38.03 5.13 -19.85
CA GLN A 738 36.68 4.58 -19.74
C GLN A 738 35.90 5.18 -18.57
N GLN A 739 34.59 5.35 -18.75
CA GLN A 739 33.67 5.79 -17.72
C GLN A 739 32.51 4.80 -17.65
N ILE A 740 32.22 4.32 -16.44
CA ILE A 740 31.13 3.36 -16.19
C ILE A 740 29.98 4.11 -15.49
N ARG A 741 28.74 3.81 -15.88
CA ARG A 741 27.50 4.34 -15.30
C ARG A 741 26.48 3.22 -15.09
N ARG A 742 25.62 3.38 -14.09
CA ARG A 742 24.48 2.47 -13.86
C ARG A 742 23.22 3.09 -14.46
N VAL A 743 22.33 2.24 -14.96
CA VAL A 743 21.01 2.69 -15.42
C VAL A 743 20.09 2.82 -14.21
N THR A 744 19.34 3.91 -14.11
CA THR A 744 18.35 4.17 -13.05
C THR A 744 16.92 4.19 -13.57
N LYS A 745 16.72 4.48 -14.86
CA LYS A 745 15.44 4.31 -15.54
C LYS A 745 15.65 3.85 -16.97
N ILE A 746 14.83 2.91 -17.41
CA ILE A 746 14.70 2.47 -18.80
C ILE A 746 13.37 3.04 -19.31
N LEU A 747 13.41 3.81 -20.40
CA LEU A 747 12.24 4.37 -21.08
C LEU A 747 12.21 3.80 -22.50
N MET A 748 11.46 2.72 -22.68
CA MET A 748 11.18 2.12 -23.99
C MET A 748 10.07 2.93 -24.68
N HIS A 749 10.07 3.02 -26.01
CA HIS A 749 8.98 3.65 -26.75
C HIS A 749 7.64 2.94 -26.49
N GLU A 750 6.58 3.71 -26.27
CA GLU A 750 5.24 3.18 -25.97
C GLU A 750 4.68 2.29 -27.10
N ASP A 751 4.90 2.68 -28.36
CA ASP A 751 4.46 1.93 -29.55
C ASP A 751 5.48 0.87 -30.04
N TYR A 752 6.40 0.37 -29.19
CA TYR A 752 7.35 -0.68 -29.60
C TYR A 752 6.64 -2.01 -29.89
N ASP A 753 6.82 -2.52 -31.11
CA ASP A 753 6.27 -3.78 -31.60
C ASP A 753 7.42 -4.79 -31.79
N SER A 754 7.43 -5.88 -31.02
CA SER A 754 8.48 -6.90 -31.06
C SER A 754 8.39 -7.85 -32.26
N ASP A 755 7.21 -8.00 -32.88
CA ASP A 755 7.02 -8.87 -34.05
C ASP A 755 7.52 -8.18 -35.33
N LEU A 756 7.29 -6.86 -35.43
CA LEU A 756 7.76 -6.02 -36.54
C LEU A 756 9.13 -5.38 -36.26
N ILE A 757 9.59 -5.40 -34.99
CA ILE A 757 10.72 -4.62 -34.47
C ILE A 757 10.56 -3.13 -34.82
N ASP A 758 9.31 -2.62 -34.81
CA ASP A 758 9.00 -1.22 -35.09
C ASP A 758 9.04 -0.36 -33.82
N ASN A 759 9.39 0.92 -33.96
CA ASN A 759 9.66 1.83 -32.85
C ASN A 759 10.73 1.33 -31.87
N ASP A 760 11.73 0.61 -32.38
CA ASP A 760 12.87 0.03 -31.66
C ASP A 760 13.85 1.10 -31.14
N ILE A 761 13.41 1.89 -30.16
CA ILE A 761 14.18 2.92 -29.47
C ILE A 761 13.88 2.95 -27.96
N THR A 762 14.95 3.02 -27.18
CA THR A 762 14.93 3.11 -25.72
C THR A 762 15.91 4.17 -25.23
N LEU A 763 15.50 4.93 -24.21
CA LEU A 763 16.38 5.84 -23.47
C LEU A 763 16.74 5.27 -22.09
N PHE A 764 18.01 5.37 -21.74
CA PHE A 764 18.50 5.09 -20.39
C PHE A 764 18.83 6.39 -19.65
N LYS A 765 18.22 6.59 -18.48
CA LYS A 765 18.65 7.59 -17.50
C LYS A 765 19.76 7.02 -16.65
N LEU A 766 20.89 7.72 -16.57
CA LEU A 766 22.07 7.28 -15.82
C LEU A 766 22.04 7.78 -14.36
N ASP A 767 22.67 7.02 -13.47
CA ASP A 767 22.86 7.34 -12.05
C ASP A 767 23.57 8.68 -11.82
N GLN A 768 24.51 9.01 -12.71
CA GLN A 768 25.29 10.25 -12.68
C GLN A 768 25.75 10.62 -14.10
N PRO A 769 25.91 11.91 -14.44
CA PRO A 769 26.34 12.32 -15.77
C PRO A 769 27.76 11.86 -16.13
N PHE A 770 28.01 11.61 -17.40
CA PHE A 770 29.35 11.46 -17.97
C PHE A 770 30.15 12.77 -17.87
N VAL A 771 31.42 12.65 -17.51
CA VAL A 771 32.37 13.78 -17.52
C VAL A 771 32.85 13.95 -18.95
N LEU A 772 32.27 14.88 -19.70
CA LEU A 772 32.61 15.08 -21.12
C LEU A 772 34.06 15.55 -21.28
N ASN A 773 34.77 14.97 -22.25
CA ASN A 773 36.17 15.22 -22.59
C ASN A 773 36.49 14.73 -24.02
N ASP A 774 37.76 14.76 -24.42
CA ASP A 774 38.22 14.36 -25.77
C ASP A 774 37.89 12.89 -26.15
N TYR A 775 37.62 12.04 -25.16
CA TYR A 775 37.38 10.59 -25.30
C TYR A 775 35.92 10.16 -25.03
N VAL A 776 35.14 10.99 -24.34
CA VAL A 776 33.73 10.76 -24.00
C VAL A 776 32.94 12.05 -24.25
N SER A 777 32.02 12.03 -25.21
CA SER A 777 31.28 13.22 -25.68
C SER A 777 29.90 12.81 -26.21
N THR A 778 28.99 13.76 -26.43
CA THR A 778 27.66 13.48 -26.99
C THR A 778 27.69 13.46 -28.52
N VAL A 779 26.82 12.65 -29.13
CA VAL A 779 26.42 12.82 -30.54
C VAL A 779 25.36 13.92 -30.64
N CYS A 780 25.19 14.54 -31.81
CA CYS A 780 24.07 15.45 -32.03
C CYS A 780 22.81 14.67 -32.40
N LEU A 781 21.64 15.12 -31.93
CA LEU A 781 20.37 14.71 -32.54
C LEU A 781 20.22 15.30 -33.96
N PRO A 782 19.49 14.63 -34.85
CA PRO A 782 19.28 15.09 -36.22
C PRO A 782 18.27 16.25 -36.23
N SER A 783 18.53 17.25 -37.08
CA SER A 783 17.63 18.39 -37.33
C SER A 783 17.08 18.42 -38.76
N VAL A 784 17.51 17.47 -39.59
CA VAL A 784 17.10 17.25 -40.98
C VAL A 784 17.18 15.77 -41.29
N PHE A 785 16.24 15.28 -42.10
CA PHE A 785 16.27 13.93 -42.66
C PHE A 785 17.53 13.73 -43.52
N VAL A 786 18.20 12.59 -43.36
CA VAL A 786 19.30 12.17 -44.23
C VAL A 786 18.79 11.90 -45.65
N ALA A 787 19.59 12.25 -46.66
CA ALA A 787 19.26 12.02 -48.06
C ALA A 787 19.67 10.63 -48.56
N ASP A 788 18.89 10.05 -49.47
CA ASP A 788 19.19 8.79 -50.14
C ASP A 788 20.60 8.77 -50.74
N GLY A 789 21.33 7.67 -50.56
CA GLY A 789 22.71 7.50 -51.03
C GLY A 789 23.76 8.29 -50.25
N ALA A 790 23.40 9.01 -49.18
CA ALA A 790 24.39 9.60 -48.28
C ALA A 790 25.21 8.50 -47.59
N ASN A 791 26.53 8.71 -47.49
CA ASN A 791 27.42 7.80 -46.78
C ASN A 791 27.44 8.15 -45.28
N CYS A 792 27.05 7.19 -44.46
CA CYS A 792 27.04 7.29 -43.00
C CYS A 792 27.91 6.18 -42.41
N ILE A 793 28.15 6.22 -41.09
CA ILE A 793 29.04 5.28 -40.40
C ILE A 793 28.28 4.60 -39.27
N VAL A 794 28.37 3.26 -39.25
CA VAL A 794 27.98 2.43 -38.11
C VAL A 794 29.23 2.03 -37.31
N THR A 795 29.12 1.95 -35.99
CA THR A 795 30.18 1.48 -35.08
C THR A 795 29.66 0.52 -34.01
N GLY A 796 30.51 -0.43 -33.61
CA GLY A 796 30.19 -1.43 -32.60
C GLY A 796 31.27 -2.52 -32.47
N TRP A 797 31.02 -3.53 -31.63
CA TRP A 797 31.92 -4.65 -31.37
C TRP A 797 31.37 -6.00 -31.84
N GLY A 798 30.32 -6.00 -32.66
CA GLY A 798 29.62 -7.18 -33.15
C GLY A 798 30.44 -8.13 -34.03
N ASP A 799 29.85 -9.29 -34.29
CA ASP A 799 30.56 -10.43 -34.88
C ASP A 799 30.99 -10.22 -36.34
N THR A 800 32.30 -10.20 -36.59
CA THR A 800 32.83 -10.16 -37.96
C THR A 800 32.84 -11.57 -38.58
N LYS A 801 31.94 -11.86 -39.54
CA LYS A 801 31.93 -13.14 -40.31
C LYS A 801 33.36 -13.49 -40.79
N ASN A 802 33.92 -14.58 -40.26
CA ASN A 802 35.23 -15.19 -40.59
C ASN A 802 36.53 -14.47 -40.15
N THR A 803 36.51 -13.54 -39.18
CA THR A 803 37.74 -13.11 -38.49
C THR A 803 37.61 -13.22 -36.98
N SER A 804 38.61 -13.79 -36.32
CA SER A 804 38.69 -13.84 -34.86
C SER A 804 38.74 -12.41 -34.31
N SER A 805 37.60 -11.91 -33.81
CA SER A 805 37.52 -10.58 -33.22
C SER A 805 38.48 -10.48 -32.04
N ALA A 806 39.38 -9.49 -32.09
CA ALA A 806 40.25 -9.15 -30.97
C ALA A 806 39.53 -8.32 -29.89
N GLY A 807 38.19 -8.24 -29.94
CA GLY A 807 37.37 -7.38 -29.08
C GLY A 807 37.64 -5.89 -29.29
N LEU A 808 37.93 -5.47 -30.53
CA LEU A 808 38.32 -4.09 -30.88
C LEU A 808 37.21 -3.40 -31.66
N LEU A 809 36.83 -2.19 -31.26
CA LEU A 809 35.77 -1.38 -31.87
C LEU A 809 35.95 -1.29 -33.40
N LYS A 810 34.88 -1.62 -34.12
CA LYS A 810 34.82 -1.57 -35.58
C LYS A 810 34.02 -0.37 -36.05
N GLN A 811 34.29 0.01 -37.30
CA GLN A 811 33.51 0.99 -38.04
C GLN A 811 33.33 0.55 -39.50
N ALA A 812 32.18 0.86 -40.08
CA ALA A 812 31.85 0.61 -41.47
C ALA A 812 31.14 1.82 -42.10
N VAL A 813 31.55 2.23 -43.30
CA VAL A 813 30.85 3.25 -44.08
C VAL A 813 29.79 2.58 -44.95
N LEU A 814 28.52 2.92 -44.75
CA LEU A 814 27.35 2.39 -45.46
C LEU A 814 26.56 3.52 -46.14
N PRO A 815 26.07 3.34 -47.37
CA PRO A 815 25.17 4.29 -48.00
C PRO A 815 23.73 4.06 -47.54
N VAL A 816 22.98 5.14 -47.32
CA VAL A 816 21.53 5.09 -47.09
C VAL A 816 20.83 4.57 -48.34
N VAL A 817 19.95 3.58 -48.17
CA VAL A 817 19.15 2.97 -49.22
C VAL A 817 17.75 3.59 -49.18
N ASN A 818 17.30 4.06 -50.35
CA ASN A 818 15.94 4.58 -50.54
C ASN A 818 14.87 3.55 -50.11
N VAL A 819 13.83 4.01 -49.40
CA VAL A 819 12.81 3.14 -48.80
C VAL A 819 12.02 2.31 -49.82
N ASP A 820 11.65 2.88 -50.98
CA ASP A 820 10.93 2.14 -52.05
C ASP A 820 11.76 0.97 -52.60
N LYS A 821 13.09 1.14 -52.61
CA LYS A 821 14.03 0.08 -52.99
C LYS A 821 14.19 -0.95 -51.87
N CYS A 822 14.25 -0.49 -50.62
CA CYS A 822 14.39 -1.37 -49.45
C CYS A 822 13.19 -2.32 -49.30
N ASN A 823 11.97 -1.78 -49.42
CA ASN A 823 10.71 -2.52 -49.38
C ASN A 823 10.32 -3.19 -50.71
N SER A 824 11.26 -3.33 -51.65
CA SER A 824 10.99 -4.11 -52.86
C SER A 824 11.16 -5.61 -52.61
N THR A 825 10.44 -6.43 -53.36
CA THR A 825 10.44 -7.91 -53.29
C THR A 825 11.80 -8.56 -53.50
N ASP A 826 12.77 -7.79 -54.00
CA ASP A 826 14.15 -8.22 -54.24
C ASP A 826 15.07 -7.99 -53.02
N TYR A 827 14.58 -7.32 -51.97
CA TYR A 827 15.32 -6.84 -50.80
C TYR A 827 14.65 -7.31 -49.48
N LEU A 828 13.87 -6.46 -48.81
CA LEU A 828 13.19 -6.78 -47.53
C LEU A 828 11.68 -7.03 -47.67
N ASP A 829 11.15 -7.15 -48.90
CA ASP A 829 9.75 -7.57 -49.23
C ASP A 829 8.60 -6.81 -48.51
N GLY A 830 8.89 -5.65 -47.92
CA GLY A 830 7.92 -4.82 -47.19
C GLY A 830 8.09 -4.82 -45.67
N ASP A 831 9.08 -5.53 -45.13
CA ASP A 831 9.32 -5.69 -43.69
C ASP A 831 9.83 -4.40 -43.00
N ALA A 832 10.28 -3.37 -43.73
CA ALA A 832 10.75 -2.12 -43.14
C ALA A 832 9.65 -1.03 -43.10
N THR A 833 9.45 -0.40 -41.95
CA THR A 833 8.42 0.62 -41.73
C THR A 833 8.89 2.04 -42.10
N ASP A 834 7.96 3.01 -42.12
CA ASP A 834 8.29 4.45 -42.30
C ASP A 834 9.14 5.04 -41.15
N ASN A 835 9.24 4.29 -40.05
CA ASN A 835 10.03 4.53 -38.84
C ASN A 835 11.45 3.96 -38.91
N MET A 836 11.82 3.33 -40.02
CA MET A 836 13.15 2.76 -40.25
C MET A 836 13.92 3.53 -41.34
N ILE A 837 15.25 3.44 -41.28
CA ILE A 837 16.18 3.80 -42.36
C ILE A 837 16.93 2.53 -42.74
N CYS A 838 16.98 2.21 -44.03
CA CYS A 838 17.81 1.13 -44.53
C CYS A 838 19.21 1.63 -44.92
N ALA A 839 20.27 0.88 -44.63
CA ALA A 839 21.62 1.20 -45.10
C ALA A 839 22.40 -0.07 -45.47
N GLY A 840 23.14 -0.03 -46.57
CA GLY A 840 23.88 -1.19 -47.05
C GLY A 840 24.30 -1.12 -48.51
N TYR A 841 25.18 -2.02 -48.93
CA TYR A 841 25.59 -2.15 -50.33
C TYR A 841 24.81 -3.28 -51.02
N ASP A 842 24.40 -3.08 -52.27
CA ASP A 842 23.67 -4.08 -53.06
C ASP A 842 24.34 -5.46 -53.12
N LYS A 843 25.67 -5.51 -53.03
CA LYS A 843 26.49 -6.74 -53.08
C LYS A 843 26.75 -7.38 -51.71
N GLY A 844 26.18 -6.83 -50.64
CA GLY A 844 26.52 -7.19 -49.26
C GLY A 844 28.00 -6.97 -48.93
N GLY A 845 28.49 -7.74 -47.96
CA GLY A 845 29.90 -7.81 -47.55
C GLY A 845 30.38 -6.74 -46.57
N ILE A 846 29.63 -5.66 -46.34
CA ILE A 846 29.85 -4.71 -45.24
C ILE A 846 28.48 -4.30 -44.70
N ASP A 847 28.23 -4.55 -43.42
CA ASP A 847 27.02 -4.18 -42.66
C ASP A 847 27.28 -4.34 -41.14
N SER A 848 26.33 -3.96 -40.29
CA SER A 848 26.29 -4.33 -38.87
C SER A 848 26.02 -5.82 -38.65
N CYS A 849 26.32 -6.33 -37.46
CA CYS A 849 26.08 -7.72 -37.08
C CYS A 849 25.66 -7.86 -35.60
N GLN A 850 25.42 -9.11 -35.17
CA GLN A 850 25.08 -9.47 -33.81
C GLN A 850 26.05 -8.86 -32.79
N GLY A 851 25.53 -8.08 -31.84
CA GLY A 851 26.29 -7.29 -30.87
C GLY A 851 26.50 -5.81 -31.24
N ASP A 852 26.19 -5.39 -32.47
CA ASP A 852 26.16 -3.96 -32.84
C ASP A 852 24.81 -3.28 -32.53
N SER A 853 23.75 -4.07 -32.24
CA SER A 853 22.41 -3.61 -31.87
C SER A 853 22.41 -2.46 -30.87
N GLY A 854 21.52 -1.49 -31.04
CA GLY A 854 21.50 -0.25 -30.26
C GLY A 854 22.65 0.73 -30.57
N GLY A 855 23.64 0.35 -31.37
CA GLY A 855 24.77 1.17 -31.74
C GLY A 855 24.41 2.40 -32.61
N PRO A 856 25.28 3.43 -32.66
CA PRO A 856 25.08 4.62 -33.47
C PRO A 856 25.20 4.35 -34.97
N PHE A 857 24.23 4.82 -35.74
CA PHE A 857 24.36 5.07 -37.18
C PHE A 857 24.40 6.58 -37.43
N VAL A 858 25.61 7.10 -37.68
CA VAL A 858 25.90 8.54 -37.70
C VAL A 858 26.26 9.05 -39.09
N CYS A 859 25.65 10.16 -39.48
CA CYS A 859 25.90 10.83 -40.75
C CYS A 859 26.59 12.18 -40.52
N LYS A 860 27.51 12.55 -41.41
CA LYS A 860 28.30 13.78 -41.27
C LYS A 860 27.55 14.99 -41.85
N SER A 861 27.26 15.96 -40.99
CA SER A 861 26.61 17.22 -41.33
C SER A 861 27.60 18.38 -41.17
N GLY A 862 28.23 18.78 -42.26
CA GLY A 862 29.28 19.81 -42.27
C GLY A 862 30.51 19.38 -41.45
N THR A 863 30.66 19.94 -40.24
CA THR A 863 31.75 19.62 -39.30
C THR A 863 31.31 18.80 -38.08
N LYS A 864 30.02 18.45 -37.97
CA LYS A 864 29.47 17.61 -36.89
C LYS A 864 28.96 16.27 -37.43
N TRP A 865 28.69 15.35 -36.51
CA TRP A 865 28.05 14.06 -36.75
C TRP A 865 26.70 14.02 -36.04
N ASP A 866 25.65 13.70 -36.81
CA ASP A 866 24.27 13.59 -36.33
C ASP A 866 23.89 12.10 -36.27
N LEU A 867 23.22 11.69 -35.19
CA LEU A 867 22.67 10.35 -35.00
C LEU A 867 21.40 10.21 -35.85
N GLN A 868 21.53 9.64 -37.04
CA GLN A 868 20.40 9.49 -37.96
C GLN A 868 19.68 8.15 -37.75
N GLY A 869 20.40 7.13 -37.27
CA GLY A 869 19.82 5.84 -36.94
C GLY A 869 20.39 5.20 -35.66
N ILE A 870 19.66 4.23 -35.14
CA ILE A 870 20.11 3.27 -34.11
C ILE A 870 20.11 1.89 -34.77
N VAL A 871 21.15 1.06 -34.58
CA VAL A 871 21.20 -0.29 -35.16
C VAL A 871 20.03 -1.12 -34.60
N SER A 872 19.16 -1.60 -35.47
CA SER A 872 17.98 -2.39 -35.08
C SER A 872 18.15 -3.85 -35.52
N TRP A 873 17.81 -4.20 -36.76
CA TRP A 873 17.82 -5.58 -37.26
C TRP A 873 18.40 -5.71 -38.68
N GLY A 874 18.55 -6.96 -39.16
CA GLY A 874 18.94 -7.24 -40.54
C GLY A 874 18.93 -8.73 -40.87
N ASN A 875 18.58 -9.08 -42.11
CA ASN A 875 18.51 -10.47 -42.57
C ASN A 875 19.91 -11.04 -42.84
N GLY A 876 20.57 -11.46 -41.74
CA GLY A 876 21.94 -11.95 -41.72
C GLY A 876 22.99 -10.83 -41.86
N CYS A 877 24.22 -11.07 -41.39
CA CYS A 877 25.23 -10.02 -41.41
C CYS A 877 25.80 -9.81 -42.83
N ALA A 878 25.49 -8.67 -43.45
CA ALA A 878 26.02 -8.21 -44.73
C ALA A 878 25.77 -9.15 -45.92
N GLU A 879 24.54 -9.59 -46.13
CA GLU A 879 24.19 -10.49 -47.25
C GLU A 879 23.89 -9.72 -48.55
N GLU A 880 23.97 -10.39 -49.70
CA GLU A 880 23.69 -9.74 -50.99
C GLU A 880 22.20 -9.35 -51.08
N LYS A 881 21.92 -8.10 -51.44
CA LYS A 881 20.59 -7.45 -51.39
C LYS A 881 19.89 -7.36 -50.02
N SER A 882 20.57 -7.67 -48.91
CA SER A 882 20.03 -7.49 -47.55
C SER A 882 20.71 -6.30 -46.87
N PRO A 883 20.12 -5.08 -46.90
CA PRO A 883 20.58 -3.95 -46.10
C PRO A 883 20.09 -4.08 -44.66
N GLY A 884 20.90 -3.67 -43.69
CA GLY A 884 20.46 -3.50 -42.31
C GLY A 884 19.39 -2.40 -42.16
N ALA A 885 18.50 -2.60 -41.20
CA ALA A 885 17.47 -1.67 -40.77
C ALA A 885 17.90 -0.95 -39.49
N TYR A 886 17.61 0.35 -39.42
CA TYR A 886 18.04 1.24 -38.35
C TYR A 886 16.86 2.13 -37.92
N THR A 887 16.61 2.27 -36.62
CA THR A 887 15.50 3.10 -36.11
C THR A 887 15.71 4.56 -36.47
N LYS A 888 14.75 5.19 -37.15
CA LYS A 888 14.85 6.53 -37.76
C LYS A 888 14.74 7.64 -36.71
N VAL A 889 15.86 7.96 -36.06
CA VAL A 889 15.92 8.88 -34.90
C VAL A 889 15.22 10.22 -35.14
N MET A 890 15.19 10.74 -36.37
CA MET A 890 14.47 11.97 -36.71
C MET A 890 12.97 11.93 -36.34
N ASN A 891 12.30 10.77 -36.47
CA ASN A 891 10.89 10.61 -36.10
C ASN A 891 10.69 10.71 -34.57
N TYR A 892 11.72 10.43 -33.78
CA TYR A 892 11.65 10.35 -32.31
C TYR A 892 12.25 11.55 -31.59
N VAL A 893 12.77 12.57 -32.28
CA VAL A 893 13.41 13.74 -31.65
C VAL A 893 12.49 14.43 -30.63
N GLN A 894 11.20 14.58 -30.95
CA GLN A 894 10.22 15.13 -30.02
C GLN A 894 10.00 14.22 -28.81
N TRP A 895 9.80 12.93 -29.03
CA TRP A 895 9.65 11.94 -27.95
C TRP A 895 10.86 11.93 -27.00
N ILE A 896 12.08 11.97 -27.55
CA ILE A 896 13.33 12.07 -26.78
C ILE A 896 13.35 13.33 -25.89
N GLN A 897 12.99 14.48 -26.44
CA GLN A 897 12.97 15.74 -25.68
C GLN A 897 11.86 15.75 -24.62
N GLU A 898 10.67 15.25 -24.93
CA GLU A 898 9.55 15.14 -23.97
C GLU A 898 9.90 14.19 -22.81
N MET A 899 10.48 13.02 -23.10
CA MET A 899 10.88 12.02 -22.09
C MET A 899 11.98 12.51 -21.16
N ILE A 900 12.93 13.28 -21.66
CA ILE A 900 14.00 13.85 -20.84
C ILE A 900 13.48 15.06 -20.03
N ALA A 901 12.57 15.86 -20.58
CA ALA A 901 11.96 17.00 -19.88
C ALA A 901 11.03 16.59 -18.72
N SER A 902 10.37 15.44 -18.83
CA SER A 902 9.52 14.85 -17.77
C SER A 902 10.32 14.15 -16.66
N HIS A 903 11.58 13.80 -16.93
CA HIS A 903 12.43 13.02 -16.03
C HIS A 903 13.78 13.70 -15.68
N PRO A 904 13.80 14.95 -15.16
CA PRO A 904 15.03 15.71 -14.88
C PRO A 904 16.00 14.97 -13.94
#